data_AF-A0A2E7J7T4-F1
#
_entry.id   AF-A0A2E7J7T4-F1
#
_cell.length_a   1.000
_cell.length_b   1.000
_cell.length_c   1.000
_cell.angle_alpha   90.00
_cell.angle_beta   90.00
_cell.angle_gamma   90.00
#
_symmetry.space_group_name_H-M   'P 1'
#
loop_
_entity.id
_entity.type
_entity.pdbx_description
1 polymer ?
#
loop_
_entity_poly.entity_id
_entity_poly.type
_entity_poly.pdbx_seq_one_letter_code
_entity_poly.pdbx_strand_id
1 'polypeptide(L)'
;GTTDTDGDGIIDALESANNDADNDGVSDELDAANNDPTNDSDNDGINNETEVAAGTDPLDPNDVGNDNDGDGVPDNIDNDDDNDGVNDDEDDFPNDPNEDTDTDGDGTGNNADTDDDNDGYNDQDEIDSGTDPLDENDTPADNDGDGVSDVNDDDDDNDGVNDEDDAFPNDPNEDTDTDGDGVGNNADNDDDGDGYSDDDENQNGSDPLDPNDVPADNDGDGISDVNDDDDDNDGISDEDEENLGTDPKNPDSDGDGVDDGTEIGDTNNPSDEDGDGTPDALDSTNDSDSDGLSNYLETLIGSDPEARDSDGDSYRDHEEIAVVLTGEDIDDDGIDDALDASVIGAPDENGDGVADFAIVDVDGDGIPNLLDTDSDNDGIDDINETLADADGDGIPDLVDPVTAVGGGDSDGDFIPDAIECCYDTDRDGQPDYMQTDTDSDFIDDVIEAGISGNDTDLDGYDDTYDADIDGDGNVDNGPDGNLDGINDFWQPIDSDGDGLADYRDTDSDNDGIPDEEESGYGAFPDRDTDGDGIPDRVDGDNGDTGTSGGDSDGDGISDEDECSAGYPSCEDSDGDGTPDYLDDTDDSIDQAPGNTDTDNDGLTDEDEAERGTDPNNADSDNDGVSDGDEVAAGSDPLNPDSDGDGIEDGKENTDSNDNGVVDSNEGYLRTSTGSGSMSLLWVVAALLLVRRRHLALLLAVASLPAAAVEADKERLYVLGSLEYSRFAPITEGGGIRITDRHDWGAGLGLGYDLLDELAVEFSYATKGELEAATAGSDVGIEYDAAVLSAKWFPAIWKENERYAGDWPEKFNWYLTGGVSHLNTSGDALSESENSMNIMYGAGVTYGLTPKLQLRGSLDRISGDVLTYGLSLIWYPFASENRSWKRESQVIEEAALPVYAPVDVAVPSAQPVVVIEPTAAGKEEVCQVERSRADVLFAYDSSRLSSEFDESLDMAAEDFFSCPDLEITLIGYTDSRGSKRYNEALALKRAESVAQYLMERGVPSNRIVKISRGVDASRGLSEDEKRRVELYFGDHSE
;
A
#
# COMPACT_ATOMS: atom_id res chain seq x y z
N GLY A 1 -41.75 107.39 8.22
CA GLY A 1 -42.21 108.49 9.11
C GLY A 1 -40.98 109.31 9.48
N THR A 2 -41.13 110.50 10.05
CA THR A 2 -40.00 111.33 10.51
C THR A 2 -39.86 111.29 12.04
N THR A 3 -40.23 110.16 12.63
CA THR A 3 -40.09 109.95 14.07
C THR A 3 -38.77 109.22 14.26
N ASP A 4 -38.00 109.71 15.21
CA ASP A 4 -36.70 109.25 15.69
C ASP A 4 -36.90 109.22 17.21
N THR A 5 -37.21 108.02 17.70
CA THR A 5 -37.84 107.86 19.02
C THR A 5 -36.82 107.96 20.16
N ASP A 6 -35.56 107.65 19.93
CA ASP A 6 -34.48 107.73 20.92
C ASP A 6 -33.50 108.91 20.69
N GLY A 7 -33.56 109.56 19.53
CA GLY A 7 -33.00 110.88 19.27
C GLY A 7 -31.56 110.88 18.77
N ASP A 8 -31.12 109.81 18.12
CA ASP A 8 -29.75 109.62 17.64
C ASP A 8 -29.50 110.16 16.22
N GLY A 9 -30.57 110.48 15.48
CA GLY A 9 -30.53 111.07 14.15
C GLY A 9 -30.83 110.14 12.97
N ILE A 10 -31.14 108.86 13.21
CA ILE A 10 -31.67 107.91 12.19
C ILE A 10 -33.20 107.80 12.37
N ILE A 11 -33.96 107.59 11.28
CA ILE A 11 -35.43 107.52 11.38
C ILE A 11 -35.88 106.07 11.57
N ASP A 12 -36.86 105.84 12.46
CA ASP A 12 -37.41 104.52 12.84
C ASP A 12 -37.85 103.62 11.66
N ALA A 13 -37.99 104.17 10.44
CA ALA A 13 -38.38 103.43 9.25
C ALA A 13 -37.19 102.82 8.46
N LEU A 14 -35.95 103.08 8.89
CA LEU A 14 -34.71 102.54 8.34
C LEU A 14 -33.94 101.68 9.37
N GLU A 15 -34.53 101.48 10.54
CA GLU A 15 -34.03 100.66 11.62
C GLU A 15 -34.85 99.35 11.61
N SER A 16 -34.32 98.30 10.97
CA SER A 16 -34.85 96.95 11.15
C SER A 16 -34.32 96.43 12.47
N ALA A 17 -35.22 96.04 13.36
CA ALA A 17 -34.86 95.32 14.57
C ALA A 17 -34.15 94.04 14.18
N ASN A 18 -32.87 93.89 14.55
CA ASN A 18 -32.14 92.62 14.68
C ASN A 18 -30.95 92.82 15.62
N ASN A 19 -30.63 91.77 16.39
CA ASN A 19 -29.38 91.70 17.10
C ASN A 19 -28.24 91.59 16.07
N ASP A 20 -27.14 92.25 16.42
CA ASP A 20 -25.84 92.22 15.76
C ASP A 20 -24.88 91.95 16.93
N ALA A 21 -24.73 90.66 17.24
CA ALA A 21 -24.18 90.20 18.51
C ALA A 21 -22.70 90.60 18.68
N ASP A 22 -21.95 90.69 17.58
CA ASP A 22 -20.53 91.05 17.57
C ASP A 22 -20.24 92.49 17.11
N ASN A 23 -21.27 93.24 16.66
CA ASN A 23 -21.23 94.62 16.20
C ASN A 23 -20.30 94.86 14.99
N ASP A 24 -20.27 93.91 14.06
CA ASP A 24 -19.54 94.05 12.80
C ASP A 24 -20.35 94.79 11.71
N GLY A 25 -21.66 94.95 11.92
CA GLY A 25 -22.59 95.69 11.05
C GLY A 25 -23.36 94.83 10.06
N VAL A 26 -23.29 93.50 10.16
CA VAL A 26 -24.19 92.54 9.51
C VAL A 26 -25.20 92.02 10.54
N SER A 27 -26.44 91.82 10.13
CA SER A 27 -27.47 91.25 11.02
C SER A 27 -27.20 89.75 11.17
N ASP A 28 -27.38 89.19 12.37
CA ASP A 28 -27.09 87.76 12.66
C ASP A 28 -27.68 86.81 11.58
N GLU A 29 -28.93 87.03 11.13
CA GLU A 29 -29.62 86.27 10.07
C GLU A 29 -29.09 86.45 8.63
N LEU A 30 -28.02 87.24 8.42
CA LEU A 30 -27.36 87.47 7.13
C LEU A 30 -25.83 87.39 7.23
N ASP A 31 -25.29 86.94 8.36
CA ASP A 31 -23.85 86.79 8.57
C ASP A 31 -23.35 85.45 8.02
N ALA A 32 -22.27 85.52 7.22
CA ALA A 32 -21.67 84.39 6.53
C ALA A 32 -20.27 84.05 7.08
N ALA A 33 -19.91 84.52 8.28
CA ALA A 33 -18.67 84.15 8.95
C ALA A 33 -18.77 82.74 9.58
N ASN A 34 -18.39 81.74 8.79
CA ASN A 34 -18.42 80.30 9.09
C ASN A 34 -17.37 79.80 10.12
N ASN A 35 -16.93 80.62 11.07
CA ASN A 35 -15.84 80.27 12.00
C ASN A 35 -16.17 80.51 13.48
N ASP A 36 -17.46 80.64 13.80
CA ASP A 36 -17.96 80.55 15.18
C ASP A 36 -18.68 79.20 15.35
N PRO A 37 -18.15 78.27 16.17
CA PRO A 37 -18.71 76.93 16.37
C PRO A 37 -20.04 76.91 17.15
N THR A 38 -20.65 78.09 17.39
CA THR A 38 -21.95 78.22 18.05
C THR A 38 -23.03 78.88 17.18
N ASN A 39 -22.77 79.05 15.88
CA ASN A 39 -23.81 79.51 14.95
C ASN A 39 -24.73 78.33 14.58
N ASP A 40 -26.01 78.48 14.85
CA ASP A 40 -27.09 77.53 14.56
C ASP A 40 -28.24 78.46 14.16
N SER A 41 -28.40 78.66 12.85
CA SER A 41 -29.19 79.78 12.31
C SER A 41 -30.70 79.54 12.40
N ASP A 42 -31.15 78.29 12.42
CA ASP A 42 -32.55 77.91 12.57
C ASP A 42 -32.90 77.26 13.91
N ASN A 43 -31.88 77.07 14.75
CA ASN A 43 -31.95 76.69 16.16
C ASN A 43 -32.46 75.25 16.36
N ASP A 44 -32.05 74.32 15.49
CA ASP A 44 -32.41 72.90 15.57
C ASP A 44 -31.42 72.04 16.38
N GLY A 45 -30.22 72.55 16.65
CA GLY A 45 -29.19 71.89 17.43
C GLY A 45 -27.92 71.53 16.65
N ILE A 46 -27.93 71.61 15.32
CA ILE A 46 -26.77 71.39 14.45
C ILE A 46 -26.19 72.77 14.07
N ASN A 47 -24.87 72.88 13.98
CA ASN A 47 -24.26 74.15 13.57
C ASN A 47 -24.19 74.27 12.04
N ASN A 48 -24.19 75.49 11.52
CA ASN A 48 -24.25 75.70 10.07
C ASN A 48 -23.03 75.11 9.31
N GLU A 49 -21.87 74.93 9.96
CA GLU A 49 -20.69 74.32 9.33
C GLU A 49 -20.89 72.82 9.09
N THR A 50 -21.45 72.13 10.09
CA THR A 50 -21.84 70.72 10.02
C THR A 50 -22.95 70.51 8.98
N GLU A 51 -23.97 71.37 8.94
CA GLU A 51 -25.05 71.25 7.96
C GLU A 51 -24.58 71.47 6.51
N VAL A 52 -23.72 72.46 6.29
CA VAL A 52 -23.11 72.67 4.97
C VAL A 52 -22.22 71.49 4.55
N ALA A 53 -21.55 70.85 5.50
CA ALA A 53 -20.74 69.65 5.25
C ALA A 53 -21.63 68.43 4.94
N ALA A 54 -22.73 68.26 5.67
CA ALA A 54 -23.74 67.21 5.45
C ALA A 54 -24.59 67.45 4.19
N GLY A 55 -24.59 68.66 3.64
CA GLY A 55 -25.36 69.02 2.44
C GLY A 55 -26.82 69.35 2.72
N THR A 56 -27.16 69.58 3.99
CA THR A 56 -28.45 70.04 4.51
C THR A 56 -28.57 71.58 4.44
N ASP A 57 -29.80 72.13 4.56
CA ASP A 57 -30.06 73.58 4.50
C ASP A 57 -29.99 74.25 5.89
N PRO A 58 -28.96 75.08 6.19
CA PRO A 58 -28.74 75.73 7.50
C PRO A 58 -29.79 76.77 7.93
N LEU A 59 -30.95 76.79 7.26
CA LEU A 59 -32.04 77.72 7.50
C LEU A 59 -33.40 76.99 7.58
N ASP A 60 -33.43 75.66 7.37
CA ASP A 60 -34.62 74.84 7.51
C ASP A 60 -34.44 73.81 8.64
N PRO A 61 -35.06 74.03 9.81
CA PRO A 61 -34.85 73.20 11.01
C PRO A 61 -35.53 71.82 10.92
N ASN A 62 -35.88 71.39 9.69
CA ASN A 62 -36.44 70.07 9.39
C ASN A 62 -35.62 69.34 8.30
N ASP A 63 -34.52 69.93 7.83
CA ASP A 63 -33.62 69.37 6.83
C ASP A 63 -32.34 68.92 7.54
N VAL A 64 -32.42 68.09 8.58
CA VAL A 64 -31.28 67.75 9.46
C VAL A 64 -30.45 66.54 9.02
N GLY A 65 -30.83 65.86 7.92
CA GLY A 65 -30.26 64.56 7.55
C GLY A 65 -30.89 63.39 8.33
N ASN A 66 -30.41 62.18 8.08
CA ASN A 66 -30.63 61.05 8.98
C ASN A 66 -29.51 61.07 10.03
N ASP A 67 -29.81 60.61 11.23
CA ASP A 67 -28.97 60.64 12.43
C ASP A 67 -29.42 59.42 13.25
N ASN A 68 -28.80 58.27 12.99
CA ASN A 68 -29.27 56.95 13.44
C ASN A 68 -28.98 56.71 14.94
N ASP A 69 -27.85 57.19 15.46
CA ASP A 69 -27.49 57.14 16.89
C ASP A 69 -28.06 58.32 17.73
N GLY A 70 -28.41 59.44 17.08
CA GLY A 70 -28.95 60.63 17.70
C GLY A 70 -27.92 61.51 18.41
N ASP A 71 -26.64 61.45 18.06
CA ASP A 71 -25.59 62.28 18.67
C ASP A 71 -25.53 63.73 18.11
N GLY A 72 -26.23 63.96 16.99
CA GLY A 72 -26.32 65.25 16.30
C GLY A 72 -25.34 65.43 15.14
N VAL A 73 -24.64 64.38 14.73
CA VAL A 73 -23.90 64.29 13.47
C VAL A 73 -24.77 63.48 12.47
N PRO A 74 -25.06 64.03 11.28
CA PRO A 74 -25.82 63.27 10.29
C PRO A 74 -25.01 62.12 9.69
N ASP A 75 -25.63 60.96 9.49
CA ASP A 75 -25.03 59.69 9.02
C ASP A 75 -24.03 59.88 7.86
N ASN A 76 -24.39 60.76 6.91
CA ASN A 76 -23.59 60.95 5.70
C ASN A 76 -22.24 61.68 5.91
N ILE A 77 -21.96 62.13 7.12
CA ILE A 77 -20.67 62.66 7.57
C ILE A 77 -20.25 62.11 8.94
N ASP A 78 -21.07 61.25 9.54
CA ASP A 78 -20.66 60.39 10.64
C ASP A 78 -19.78 59.27 10.08
N ASN A 79 -19.04 58.62 10.97
CA ASN A 79 -18.18 57.50 10.63
C ASN A 79 -18.47 56.27 11.50
N ASP A 80 -19.52 56.35 12.32
CA ASP A 80 -20.00 55.37 13.28
C ASP A 80 -21.49 55.72 13.51
N ASP A 81 -22.31 55.41 12.50
CA ASP A 81 -23.71 55.83 12.33
C ASP A 81 -24.63 55.36 13.48
N ASP A 82 -24.25 54.33 14.24
CA ASP A 82 -25.02 53.82 15.38
C ASP A 82 -24.31 53.88 16.74
N ASN A 83 -23.02 54.26 16.76
CA ASN A 83 -22.21 54.59 17.93
C ASN A 83 -22.01 53.42 18.89
N ASP A 84 -21.88 52.22 18.32
CA ASP A 84 -21.50 51.02 19.05
C ASP A 84 -19.97 50.92 19.27
N GLY A 85 -19.20 51.71 18.50
CA GLY A 85 -17.75 51.86 18.61
C GLY A 85 -16.96 51.26 17.45
N VAL A 86 -17.61 50.69 16.44
CA VAL A 86 -17.01 50.26 15.17
C VAL A 86 -17.31 51.31 14.08
N ASN A 87 -16.40 51.53 13.14
CA ASN A 87 -16.67 52.52 12.09
C ASN A 87 -17.50 51.89 10.97
N ASP A 88 -18.33 52.66 10.28
CA ASP A 88 -19.20 52.17 9.18
C ASP A 88 -18.47 51.42 8.05
N ASP A 89 -17.16 51.62 7.89
CA ASP A 89 -16.33 50.93 6.89
C ASP A 89 -15.73 49.60 7.36
N GLU A 90 -15.82 49.31 8.66
CA GLU A 90 -15.38 48.10 9.35
C GLU A 90 -16.54 47.37 10.06
N ASP A 91 -17.77 47.89 9.93
CA ASP A 91 -19.00 47.38 10.53
C ASP A 91 -19.90 46.76 9.45
N ASP A 92 -20.28 45.50 9.62
CA ASP A 92 -21.16 44.79 8.68
C ASP A 92 -22.63 45.21 8.82
N PHE A 93 -23.01 45.78 9.97
CA PHE A 93 -24.32 46.39 10.25
C PHE A 93 -24.21 47.84 10.75
N PRO A 94 -23.79 48.82 9.89
CA PRO A 94 -23.54 50.22 10.28
C PRO A 94 -24.74 51.03 10.81
N ASN A 95 -25.88 50.40 11.07
CA ASN A 95 -27.06 51.07 11.59
C ASN A 95 -27.73 50.30 12.74
N ASP A 96 -27.20 49.13 13.14
CA ASP A 96 -27.69 48.36 14.27
C ASP A 96 -26.65 48.32 15.41
N PRO A 97 -26.82 49.11 16.48
CA PRO A 97 -25.81 49.25 17.52
C PRO A 97 -25.67 48.03 18.45
N ASN A 98 -26.21 46.88 18.06
CA ASN A 98 -26.07 45.61 18.77
C ASN A 98 -25.38 44.54 17.91
N GLU A 99 -25.03 44.83 16.66
CA GLU A 99 -24.37 43.90 15.75
C GLU A 99 -23.31 44.67 14.97
N ASP A 100 -22.09 44.18 14.98
CA ASP A 100 -20.97 44.77 14.21
C ASP A 100 -20.31 43.75 13.26
N THR A 101 -20.56 42.45 13.50
CA THR A 101 -19.85 41.33 12.88
C THR A 101 -20.86 40.37 12.23
N ASP A 102 -20.56 39.93 11.00
CA ASP A 102 -21.29 38.91 10.21
C ASP A 102 -20.28 37.87 9.69
N THR A 103 -19.93 36.87 10.51
CA THR A 103 -18.81 35.94 10.23
C THR A 103 -19.00 35.19 8.89
N ASP A 104 -20.21 34.73 8.59
CA ASP A 104 -20.53 33.96 7.39
C ASP A 104 -21.08 34.81 6.22
N GLY A 105 -21.46 36.07 6.47
CA GLY A 105 -22.00 36.99 5.48
C GLY A 105 -23.44 36.68 5.05
N ASP A 106 -24.24 35.99 5.86
CA ASP A 106 -25.63 35.65 5.58
C ASP A 106 -26.58 36.85 5.70
N GLY A 107 -26.12 37.89 6.40
CA GLY A 107 -26.86 39.12 6.69
C GLY A 107 -27.57 39.13 8.04
N THR A 108 -27.24 38.22 8.93
CA THR A 108 -27.61 38.16 10.35
C THR A 108 -26.33 38.32 11.17
N GLY A 109 -26.30 39.27 12.10
CA GLY A 109 -25.08 39.49 12.89
C GLY A 109 -24.91 38.44 13.98
N ASN A 110 -23.66 38.17 14.36
CA ASN A 110 -23.30 37.09 15.27
C ASN A 110 -24.04 37.10 16.62
N ASN A 111 -24.47 38.25 17.16
CA ASN A 111 -25.22 38.23 18.43
C ASN A 111 -26.69 37.77 18.26
N ALA A 112 -27.16 37.65 17.02
CA ALA A 112 -28.50 37.21 16.65
C ALA A 112 -28.52 35.94 15.80
N ASP A 113 -27.39 35.59 15.17
CA ASP A 113 -27.20 34.28 14.56
C ASP A 113 -27.06 33.21 15.65
N THR A 114 -27.30 31.97 15.26
CA THR A 114 -27.14 30.79 16.11
C THR A 114 -26.17 29.79 15.50
N ASP A 115 -25.61 30.10 14.34
CA ASP A 115 -24.68 29.30 13.55
C ASP A 115 -23.80 30.33 12.82
N ASP A 116 -22.88 30.92 13.58
CA ASP A 116 -22.13 32.13 13.20
C ASP A 116 -21.24 31.92 11.95
N ASP A 117 -20.80 30.69 11.65
CA ASP A 117 -19.98 30.35 10.48
C ASP A 117 -20.70 29.52 9.40
N ASN A 118 -21.95 29.13 9.64
CA ASN A 118 -22.85 28.41 8.73
C ASN A 118 -22.33 27.02 8.31
N ASP A 119 -21.58 26.34 9.19
CA ASP A 119 -21.09 24.98 8.99
C ASP A 119 -22.18 23.91 9.17
N GLY A 120 -23.29 24.28 9.81
CA GLY A 120 -24.46 23.44 10.07
C GLY A 120 -24.65 23.02 11.52
N TYR A 121 -23.71 23.32 12.41
CA TYR A 121 -23.82 23.20 13.86
C TYR A 121 -24.20 24.55 14.46
N ASN A 122 -24.85 24.54 15.61
CA ASN A 122 -25.16 25.80 16.29
C ASN A 122 -24.10 26.14 17.32
N ASP A 123 -23.89 27.43 17.60
CA ASP A 123 -22.81 27.88 18.48
C ASP A 123 -22.85 27.21 19.87
N GLN A 124 -24.03 26.81 20.34
CA GLN A 124 -24.16 26.14 21.64
C GLN A 124 -23.63 24.71 21.60
N ASP A 125 -23.86 23.97 20.51
CA ASP A 125 -23.37 22.60 20.33
C ASP A 125 -21.84 22.59 20.19
N GLU A 126 -21.29 23.58 19.49
CA GLU A 126 -19.84 23.79 19.35
C GLU A 126 -19.18 24.19 20.66
N ILE A 127 -19.77 25.11 21.42
CA ILE A 127 -19.30 25.48 22.76
C ILE A 127 -19.30 24.27 23.71
N ASP A 128 -20.32 23.41 23.61
CA ASP A 128 -20.43 22.22 24.44
C ASP A 128 -19.42 21.12 24.03
N SER A 129 -19.08 21.06 22.73
CA SER A 129 -18.05 20.17 22.16
C SER A 129 -16.62 20.70 22.27
N GLY A 130 -16.46 22.00 22.55
CA GLY A 130 -15.18 22.69 22.66
C GLY A 130 -14.56 23.13 21.33
N THR A 131 -15.35 23.15 20.26
CA THR A 131 -14.98 23.69 18.94
C THR A 131 -15.28 25.19 18.84
N ASP A 132 -14.73 25.88 17.84
CA ASP A 132 -14.85 27.34 17.65
C ASP A 132 -16.03 27.75 16.75
N PRO A 133 -17.09 28.40 17.27
CA PRO A 133 -18.28 28.80 16.50
C PRO A 133 -18.07 29.82 15.38
N LEU A 134 -16.83 30.18 15.10
CA LEU A 134 -16.45 31.19 14.12
C LEU A 134 -15.55 30.62 13.01
N ASP A 135 -15.28 29.32 13.01
CA ASP A 135 -14.42 28.63 12.05
C ASP A 135 -15.13 27.41 11.45
N GLU A 136 -15.61 27.57 10.21
CA GLU A 136 -16.34 26.53 9.44
C GLU A 136 -15.60 25.18 9.27
N ASN A 137 -14.34 25.08 9.71
CA ASN A 137 -13.52 23.87 9.65
C ASN A 137 -13.30 23.20 11.02
N ASP A 138 -13.75 23.82 12.11
CA ASP A 138 -13.68 23.29 13.47
C ASP A 138 -15.06 22.77 13.90
N THR A 139 -15.50 21.66 13.30
CA THR A 139 -16.84 21.11 13.53
C THR A 139 -16.84 20.08 14.67
N PRO A 140 -17.90 19.97 15.48
CA PRO A 140 -18.10 18.87 16.43
C PRO A 140 -18.02 17.48 15.78
N ALA A 141 -17.69 16.46 16.59
CA ALA A 141 -17.85 15.07 16.18
C ALA A 141 -19.34 14.73 16.06
N ASP A 142 -19.69 14.02 14.98
CA ASP A 142 -21.05 13.60 14.60
C ASP A 142 -20.89 12.23 13.91
N ASN A 143 -20.84 11.18 14.74
CA ASN A 143 -20.40 9.86 14.33
C ASN A 143 -21.41 9.14 13.42
N ASP A 144 -22.71 9.46 13.54
CA ASP A 144 -23.77 8.95 12.67
C ASP A 144 -24.13 9.87 11.48
N GLY A 145 -23.66 11.12 11.50
CA GLY A 145 -23.91 12.10 10.46
C GLY A 145 -25.35 12.62 10.41
N ASP A 146 -26.08 12.58 11.52
CA ASP A 146 -27.47 13.05 11.61
C ASP A 146 -27.60 14.57 11.82
N GLY A 147 -26.47 15.23 12.12
CA GLY A 147 -26.33 16.66 12.34
C GLY A 147 -26.55 17.08 13.81
N VAL A 148 -26.48 16.14 14.73
CA VAL A 148 -26.38 16.37 16.17
C VAL A 148 -24.97 15.92 16.59
N SER A 149 -24.26 16.77 17.33
CA SER A 149 -22.94 16.39 17.83
C SER A 149 -23.04 15.26 18.85
N ASP A 150 -22.07 14.35 18.91
CA ASP A 150 -22.02 13.20 19.84
C ASP A 150 -22.33 13.61 21.31
N VAL A 151 -21.78 14.74 21.78
CA VAL A 151 -22.03 15.22 23.16
C VAL A 151 -23.48 15.57 23.47
N ASN A 152 -24.31 15.74 22.44
CA ASN A 152 -25.72 16.12 22.50
C ASN A 152 -26.63 15.08 21.83
N ASP A 153 -26.08 14.01 21.25
CA ASP A 153 -26.84 12.85 20.86
C ASP A 153 -27.04 11.93 22.07
N ASP A 154 -28.10 11.10 22.02
CA ASP A 154 -28.34 10.06 22.99
C ASP A 154 -27.99 8.66 22.41
N ASP A 155 -27.58 8.58 21.14
CA ASP A 155 -27.32 7.38 20.29
C ASP A 155 -26.34 7.77 19.14
N ASP A 156 -25.04 7.85 19.45
CA ASP A 156 -23.97 8.47 18.64
C ASP A 156 -23.70 7.76 17.29
N ASP A 157 -24.11 6.51 17.12
CA ASP A 157 -23.97 5.76 15.86
C ASP A 157 -25.30 5.36 15.20
N ASN A 158 -26.43 5.68 15.85
CA ASN A 158 -27.80 5.49 15.37
C ASN A 158 -28.14 4.02 15.05
N ASP A 159 -27.52 3.07 15.76
CA ASP A 159 -27.81 1.65 15.65
C ASP A 159 -29.14 1.26 16.35
N GLY A 160 -29.61 2.15 17.24
CA GLY A 160 -30.86 2.05 17.98
C GLY A 160 -30.72 1.68 19.46
N VAL A 161 -29.49 1.58 19.98
CA VAL A 161 -29.13 1.51 21.39
C VAL A 161 -28.57 2.86 21.84
N ASN A 162 -28.87 3.24 23.08
CA ASN A 162 -28.42 4.52 23.60
C ASN A 162 -27.01 4.39 24.17
N ASP A 163 -26.13 5.38 24.02
CA ASP A 163 -24.71 5.32 24.46
C ASP A 163 -24.52 4.90 25.92
N GLU A 164 -25.48 5.21 26.80
CA GLU A 164 -25.43 4.81 28.22
C GLU A 164 -25.61 3.29 28.44
N ASP A 165 -26.27 2.62 27.49
CA ASP A 165 -26.61 1.20 27.48
C ASP A 165 -25.84 0.44 26.37
N ASP A 166 -25.01 1.12 25.59
CA ASP A 166 -24.19 0.60 24.50
C ASP A 166 -22.75 0.31 24.95
N ALA A 167 -22.23 -0.88 24.61
CA ALA A 167 -20.83 -1.23 24.87
C ALA A 167 -19.86 -0.53 23.90
N PHE A 168 -20.30 -0.24 22.67
CA PHE A 168 -19.55 0.45 21.62
C PHE A 168 -20.36 1.61 21.03
N PRO A 169 -20.54 2.72 21.78
CA PRO A 169 -21.39 3.84 21.36
C PRO A 169 -21.09 4.49 20.01
N ASN A 170 -19.96 4.17 19.39
CA ASN A 170 -19.53 4.77 18.13
C ASN A 170 -19.44 3.75 16.98
N ASP A 171 -19.77 2.47 17.18
CA ASP A 171 -19.76 1.46 16.14
C ASP A 171 -21.18 0.97 15.82
N PRO A 172 -21.78 1.40 14.69
CA PRO A 172 -23.17 1.08 14.38
C PRO A 172 -23.44 -0.41 14.07
N ASN A 173 -22.42 -1.26 14.17
CA ASN A 173 -22.54 -2.70 13.99
C ASN A 173 -22.38 -3.47 15.30
N GLU A 174 -22.07 -2.84 16.43
CA GLU A 174 -21.83 -3.52 17.71
C GLU A 174 -22.48 -2.77 18.86
N ASP A 175 -23.44 -3.40 19.55
CA ASP A 175 -24.09 -2.82 20.74
C ASP A 175 -23.81 -3.59 22.04
N THR A 176 -23.28 -4.80 21.91
CA THR A 176 -23.23 -5.81 22.96
C THR A 176 -21.82 -6.39 23.07
N ASP A 177 -21.33 -6.48 24.31
CA ASP A 177 -20.09 -7.15 24.72
C ASP A 177 -20.45 -8.05 25.90
N THR A 178 -20.67 -9.34 25.63
CA THR A 178 -21.28 -10.27 26.60
C THR A 178 -20.27 -10.75 27.65
N ASP A 179 -19.00 -10.91 27.30
CA ASP A 179 -17.94 -11.39 28.19
C ASP A 179 -17.11 -10.24 28.83
N GLY A 180 -17.14 -9.05 28.23
CA GLY A 180 -16.50 -7.83 28.71
C GLY A 180 -15.03 -7.69 28.31
N ASP A 181 -14.58 -8.36 27.25
CA ASP A 181 -13.19 -8.34 26.79
C ASP A 181 -12.84 -7.12 25.90
N GLY A 182 -13.86 -6.43 25.39
CA GLY A 182 -13.74 -5.25 24.52
C GLY A 182 -13.88 -5.52 23.02
N VAL A 183 -14.27 -6.73 22.61
CA VAL A 183 -14.72 -7.08 21.26
C VAL A 183 -16.25 -7.22 21.27
N GLY A 184 -16.93 -6.69 20.26
CA GLY A 184 -18.40 -6.76 20.18
C GLY A 184 -18.88 -8.10 19.65
N ASN A 185 -20.05 -8.55 20.10
CA ASN A 185 -20.59 -9.87 19.79
C ASN A 185 -20.75 -10.19 18.28
N ASN A 186 -20.85 -9.20 17.38
CA ASN A 186 -20.91 -9.51 15.93
C ASN A 186 -19.52 -9.70 15.30
N ALA A 187 -18.45 -9.33 16.00
CA ALA A 187 -17.05 -9.49 15.61
C ALA A 187 -16.30 -10.54 16.46
N ASP A 188 -16.79 -10.80 17.67
CA ASP A 188 -16.31 -11.85 18.56
C ASP A 188 -16.80 -13.22 18.08
N ASN A 189 -15.94 -14.23 18.22
CA ASN A 189 -16.26 -15.63 17.90
C ASN A 189 -16.48 -16.47 19.17
N ASP A 190 -16.29 -15.92 20.37
CA ASP A 190 -16.55 -16.57 21.68
C ASP A 190 -17.27 -15.55 22.58
N ASP A 191 -18.54 -15.27 22.24
CA ASP A 191 -19.33 -14.16 22.79
C ASP A 191 -19.40 -14.13 24.34
N ASP A 192 -19.24 -15.26 25.03
CA ASP A 192 -19.31 -15.34 26.49
C ASP A 192 -18.00 -15.69 27.20
N GLY A 193 -16.93 -15.88 26.43
CA GLY A 193 -15.55 -16.06 26.89
C GLY A 193 -15.35 -17.35 27.69
N ASP A 194 -16.11 -18.40 27.38
CA ASP A 194 -16.01 -19.69 28.05
C ASP A 194 -15.05 -20.69 27.37
N GLY A 195 -14.51 -20.31 26.22
CA GLY A 195 -13.44 -21.00 25.49
C GLY A 195 -13.93 -21.86 24.33
N TYR A 196 -15.22 -21.86 24.02
CA TYR A 196 -15.78 -22.54 22.85
C TYR A 196 -16.35 -21.50 21.87
N SER A 197 -16.14 -21.70 20.58
CA SER A 197 -16.64 -20.72 19.61
C SER A 197 -18.16 -20.75 19.49
N ASP A 198 -18.75 -19.61 19.17
CA ASP A 198 -20.16 -19.43 18.82
C ASP A 198 -20.66 -20.48 17.81
N ASP A 199 -19.83 -20.80 16.82
CA ASP A 199 -20.14 -21.79 15.79
C ASP A 199 -20.15 -23.22 16.37
N ASP A 200 -19.24 -23.55 17.28
CA ASP A 200 -19.20 -24.85 17.98
C ASP A 200 -20.42 -25.01 18.89
N GLU A 201 -20.76 -23.95 19.61
CA GLU A 201 -21.88 -23.93 20.54
C GLU A 201 -23.23 -24.05 19.85
N ASN A 202 -23.39 -23.33 18.74
CA ASN A 202 -24.59 -23.45 17.90
C ASN A 202 -24.77 -24.85 17.30
N GLN A 203 -23.67 -25.53 16.96
CA GLN A 203 -23.69 -26.90 16.43
C GLN A 203 -24.05 -27.92 17.52
N ASN A 204 -23.52 -27.73 18.74
CA ASN A 204 -23.78 -28.58 19.89
C ASN A 204 -25.10 -28.27 20.62
N GLY A 205 -25.68 -27.10 20.34
CA GLY A 205 -26.92 -26.62 20.92
C GLY A 205 -26.80 -26.12 22.35
N SER A 206 -25.59 -25.67 22.74
CA SER A 206 -25.36 -24.77 23.87
C SER A 206 -25.77 -23.33 23.52
N ASP A 207 -25.65 -22.40 24.47
CA ASP A 207 -26.12 -21.02 24.35
C ASP A 207 -24.89 -20.09 24.31
N PRO A 208 -24.52 -19.49 23.15
CA PRO A 208 -23.33 -18.65 22.98
C PRO A 208 -23.23 -17.40 23.85
N LEU A 209 -24.20 -17.18 24.74
CA LEU A 209 -24.31 -16.00 25.58
C LEU A 209 -24.40 -16.37 27.07
N ASP A 210 -24.19 -17.64 27.43
CA ASP A 210 -24.19 -18.13 28.81
C ASP A 210 -22.95 -19.00 29.08
N PRO A 211 -21.94 -18.46 29.79
CA PRO A 211 -20.61 -19.09 29.96
C PRO A 211 -20.62 -20.29 30.93
N ASN A 212 -21.80 -20.87 31.13
CA ASN A 212 -22.05 -22.05 31.93
C ASN A 212 -22.78 -23.14 31.12
N ASP A 213 -23.13 -22.89 29.85
CA ASP A 213 -23.83 -23.84 28.99
C ASP A 213 -22.92 -24.53 27.97
N VAL A 214 -21.61 -24.61 28.19
CA VAL A 214 -20.62 -25.31 27.33
C VAL A 214 -21.06 -26.62 26.64
N PRO A 215 -20.55 -26.89 25.42
CA PRO A 215 -20.62 -28.18 24.75
C PRO A 215 -20.12 -29.38 25.59
N ALA A 216 -20.45 -30.59 25.15
CA ALA A 216 -19.82 -31.78 25.71
C ALA A 216 -18.39 -31.88 25.19
N ASP A 217 -17.44 -32.11 26.09
CA ASP A 217 -16.01 -32.25 25.84
C ASP A 217 -15.53 -33.35 26.80
N ASN A 218 -15.28 -34.54 26.25
CA ASN A 218 -15.12 -35.77 27.00
C ASN A 218 -13.69 -35.98 27.51
N ASP A 219 -12.69 -35.50 26.79
CA ASP A 219 -11.27 -35.58 27.15
C ASP A 219 -10.74 -34.28 27.83
N GLY A 220 -11.43 -33.15 27.60
CA GLY A 220 -11.19 -31.86 28.23
C GLY A 220 -10.11 -31.03 27.55
N ASP A 221 -9.90 -31.20 26.24
CA ASP A 221 -8.85 -30.49 25.49
C ASP A 221 -9.29 -29.14 24.91
N GLY A 222 -10.58 -28.80 25.00
CA GLY A 222 -11.15 -27.55 24.50
C GLY A 222 -11.85 -27.69 23.15
N ILE A 223 -11.91 -28.88 22.57
CA ILE A 223 -12.69 -29.19 21.38
C ILE A 223 -13.95 -29.96 21.82
N SER A 224 -15.10 -29.65 21.22
CA SER A 224 -16.35 -30.35 21.58
C SER A 224 -16.43 -31.75 20.94
N ASP A 225 -17.10 -32.71 21.60
CA ASP A 225 -17.36 -34.11 21.16
C ASP A 225 -17.99 -34.27 19.73
N VAL A 226 -18.35 -33.17 19.07
CA VAL A 226 -18.95 -33.18 17.73
C VAL A 226 -17.96 -32.70 16.66
N ASN A 227 -16.98 -31.91 17.09
CA ASN A 227 -15.95 -31.31 16.26
C ASN A 227 -14.55 -31.85 16.59
N ASP A 228 -14.47 -32.71 17.60
CA ASP A 228 -13.31 -33.53 17.91
C ASP A 228 -13.43 -34.84 17.12
N ASP A 229 -12.35 -35.24 16.46
CA ASP A 229 -12.25 -36.48 15.70
C ASP A 229 -11.74 -37.64 16.58
N ASP A 230 -11.28 -37.38 17.81
CA ASP A 230 -10.79 -38.36 18.81
C ASP A 230 -11.29 -37.97 20.23
N ASP A 231 -12.59 -38.18 20.47
CA ASP A 231 -13.35 -37.75 21.65
C ASP A 231 -12.76 -38.19 23.02
N ASP A 232 -11.82 -39.13 23.05
CA ASP A 232 -11.18 -39.58 24.28
C ASP A 232 -9.64 -39.53 24.29
N ASN A 233 -9.07 -39.04 23.19
CA ASN A 233 -7.68 -38.65 22.98
C ASN A 233 -6.70 -39.79 23.27
N ASP A 234 -7.07 -40.98 22.81
CA ASP A 234 -6.27 -42.19 22.94
C ASP A 234 -5.40 -42.49 21.71
N GLY A 235 -5.59 -41.68 20.65
CA GLY A 235 -4.85 -41.73 19.40
C GLY A 235 -5.54 -42.52 18.29
N ILE A 236 -6.84 -42.84 18.42
CA ILE A 236 -7.68 -43.42 17.37
C ILE A 236 -8.86 -42.48 17.11
N SER A 237 -9.19 -42.24 15.84
CA SER A 237 -10.38 -41.44 15.52
C SER A 237 -11.69 -42.15 15.85
N ASP A 238 -12.74 -41.39 16.16
CA ASP A 238 -14.12 -41.84 16.39
C ASP A 238 -14.62 -42.82 15.30
N GLU A 239 -14.29 -42.53 14.04
CA GLU A 239 -14.64 -43.37 12.88
C GLU A 239 -13.84 -44.69 12.89
N ASP A 240 -12.54 -44.63 13.17
CA ASP A 240 -11.68 -45.80 13.26
C ASP A 240 -12.07 -46.69 14.45
N GLU A 241 -12.50 -46.11 15.57
CA GLU A 241 -12.99 -46.82 16.73
C GLU A 241 -14.33 -47.52 16.47
N GLU A 242 -15.26 -46.89 15.74
CA GLU A 242 -16.49 -47.57 15.32
C GLU A 242 -16.17 -48.76 14.39
N ASN A 243 -15.13 -48.63 13.55
CA ASN A 243 -14.67 -49.69 12.64
C ASN A 243 -13.91 -50.82 13.36
N LEU A 244 -13.13 -50.50 14.39
CA LEU A 244 -12.41 -51.45 15.24
C LEU A 244 -13.32 -52.10 16.29
N GLY A 245 -14.47 -51.48 16.57
CA GLY A 245 -15.46 -51.93 17.53
C GLY A 245 -15.14 -51.58 18.99
N THR A 246 -14.34 -50.53 19.21
CA THR A 246 -14.07 -49.88 20.50
C THR A 246 -15.13 -48.78 20.77
N ASP A 247 -15.07 -48.09 21.92
CA ASP A 247 -16.08 -47.12 22.39
C ASP A 247 -15.50 -45.70 22.28
N PRO A 248 -15.95 -44.85 21.33
CA PRO A 248 -15.44 -43.51 21.03
C PRO A 248 -15.48 -42.46 22.14
N LYS A 249 -15.65 -42.84 23.40
CA LYS A 249 -15.74 -41.92 24.54
C LYS A 249 -15.03 -42.50 25.75
N ASN A 250 -14.31 -43.60 25.57
CA ASN A 250 -13.67 -44.33 26.63
C ASN A 250 -12.35 -44.93 26.13
N PRO A 251 -11.21 -44.37 26.56
CA PRO A 251 -9.90 -44.63 25.97
C PRO A 251 -9.33 -46.02 26.32
N ASP A 252 -10.12 -46.90 26.97
CA ASP A 252 -9.75 -48.29 27.37
C ASP A 252 -11.04 -49.13 27.35
N SER A 253 -11.51 -49.48 26.15
CA SER A 253 -12.80 -50.12 25.90
C SER A 253 -12.96 -51.48 26.57
N ASP A 254 -11.86 -52.22 26.71
CA ASP A 254 -11.86 -53.56 27.28
C ASP A 254 -11.57 -53.58 28.81
N GLY A 255 -11.03 -52.48 29.33
CA GLY A 255 -10.83 -52.18 30.74
C GLY A 255 -9.61 -52.91 31.35
N ASP A 256 -8.60 -53.22 30.54
CA ASP A 256 -7.40 -53.92 30.98
C ASP A 256 -6.27 -52.99 31.48
N GLY A 257 -6.40 -51.69 31.19
CA GLY A 257 -5.53 -50.61 31.64
C GLY A 257 -4.42 -50.23 30.65
N VAL A 258 -4.61 -50.52 29.37
CA VAL A 258 -3.87 -49.97 28.22
C VAL A 258 -4.88 -49.31 27.30
N ASP A 259 -4.52 -48.18 26.73
CA ASP A 259 -5.45 -47.39 25.93
C ASP A 259 -5.61 -47.98 24.51
N ASP A 260 -6.78 -47.90 23.88
CA ASP A 260 -7.10 -48.66 22.66
C ASP A 260 -6.14 -48.27 21.51
N GLY A 261 -5.79 -46.99 21.36
CA GLY A 261 -4.76 -46.49 20.42
C GLY A 261 -3.35 -47.05 20.63
N THR A 262 -3.00 -47.41 21.87
CA THR A 262 -1.72 -48.08 22.16
C THR A 262 -1.73 -49.56 21.77
N GLU A 263 -2.91 -50.17 21.64
CA GLU A 263 -3.08 -51.59 21.34
C GLU A 263 -3.07 -51.91 19.83
N ILE A 264 -3.11 -50.88 18.97
CA ILE A 264 -2.94 -51.02 17.52
C ILE A 264 -1.57 -51.66 17.21
N GLY A 265 -1.60 -52.95 16.84
CA GLY A 265 -0.42 -53.75 16.50
C GLY A 265 0.10 -54.69 17.60
N ASP A 266 -0.55 -54.78 18.77
CA ASP A 266 -0.34 -55.90 19.71
C ASP A 266 -1.30 -57.07 19.40
N THR A 267 -0.80 -58.27 19.60
CA THR A 267 -1.48 -59.58 19.48
C THR A 267 -2.67 -59.80 20.42
N ASN A 268 -3.13 -58.79 21.15
CA ASN A 268 -4.31 -58.86 22.02
C ASN A 268 -5.41 -57.86 21.65
N ASN A 269 -5.37 -57.24 20.46
CA ASN A 269 -6.44 -56.38 19.93
C ASN A 269 -7.84 -57.00 20.14
N PRO A 270 -8.90 -56.21 20.41
CA PRO A 270 -10.03 -56.66 21.23
C PRO A 270 -10.97 -57.70 20.59
N SER A 271 -10.81 -58.08 19.31
CA SER A 271 -11.50 -59.24 18.70
C SER A 271 -10.65 -60.07 17.71
N ASP A 272 -9.95 -61.08 18.23
CA ASP A 272 -9.34 -62.21 17.50
C ASP A 272 -10.00 -63.53 17.97
N GLU A 273 -11.07 -63.99 17.28
CA GLU A 273 -11.89 -65.13 17.71
C GLU A 273 -11.19 -66.50 17.51
N ASP A 274 -10.15 -66.58 16.67
CA ASP A 274 -9.47 -67.81 16.32
C ASP A 274 -8.08 -67.99 16.99
N GLY A 275 -7.54 -66.90 17.53
CA GLY A 275 -6.40 -66.84 18.45
C GLY A 275 -5.06 -67.03 17.76
N ASP A 276 -4.95 -66.59 16.51
CA ASP A 276 -3.73 -66.64 15.72
C ASP A 276 -2.87 -65.36 15.79
N GLY A 277 -3.42 -64.30 16.38
CA GLY A 277 -2.76 -63.01 16.59
C GLY A 277 -3.08 -61.96 15.52
N THR A 278 -4.07 -62.20 14.66
CA THR A 278 -4.60 -61.24 13.66
C THR A 278 -6.08 -60.95 13.96
N PRO A 279 -6.54 -59.69 14.03
CA PRO A 279 -7.94 -59.37 14.31
C PRO A 279 -8.87 -59.86 13.18
N ASP A 280 -10.07 -60.34 13.53
CA ASP A 280 -11.00 -60.98 12.58
C ASP A 280 -11.44 -60.07 11.40
N ALA A 281 -11.40 -58.75 11.59
CA ALA A 281 -11.73 -57.77 10.56
C ALA A 281 -10.62 -57.60 9.48
N LEU A 282 -9.41 -58.10 9.74
CA LEU A 282 -8.23 -57.98 8.87
C LEU A 282 -7.77 -59.33 8.28
N ASP A 283 -8.63 -60.36 8.25
CA ASP A 283 -8.36 -61.60 7.51
C ASP A 283 -8.71 -61.44 6.02
N SER A 284 -7.79 -60.83 5.28
CA SER A 284 -7.89 -60.54 3.84
C SER A 284 -7.07 -61.48 2.95
N THR A 285 -6.40 -62.50 3.49
CA THR A 285 -5.51 -63.37 2.70
C THR A 285 -6.04 -64.79 2.52
N ASN A 286 -6.71 -65.01 1.39
CA ASN A 286 -6.24 -66.12 0.57
C ASN A 286 -5.39 -65.56 -0.57
N ASP A 287 -4.37 -64.77 -0.24
CA ASP A 287 -3.25 -64.35 -1.09
C ASP A 287 -2.08 -65.31 -0.80
N SER A 288 -1.81 -66.23 -1.73
CA SER A 288 -0.89 -67.35 -1.47
C SER A 288 0.58 -67.08 -1.75
N ASP A 289 0.91 -66.02 -2.49
CA ASP A 289 2.29 -65.61 -2.78
C ASP A 289 2.65 -64.23 -2.24
N SER A 290 1.70 -63.59 -1.55
CA SER A 290 1.85 -62.37 -0.75
C SER A 290 2.34 -61.22 -1.60
N ASP A 291 1.76 -61.09 -2.79
CA ASP A 291 2.10 -60.02 -3.71
C ASP A 291 1.22 -58.79 -3.55
N GLY A 292 0.02 -58.92 -2.98
CA GLY A 292 -0.97 -57.85 -2.83
C GLY A 292 -2.32 -58.16 -3.48
N LEU A 293 -2.45 -59.24 -4.28
CA LEU A 293 -3.72 -59.70 -4.82
C LEU A 293 -4.23 -60.95 -4.10
N SER A 294 -5.54 -61.00 -3.90
CA SER A 294 -6.16 -62.25 -3.45
C SER A 294 -6.14 -63.29 -4.58
N ASN A 295 -5.93 -64.57 -4.26
CA ASN A 295 -5.96 -65.66 -5.24
C ASN A 295 -7.24 -65.71 -6.09
N TYR A 296 -8.33 -65.15 -5.57
CA TYR A 296 -9.61 -65.07 -6.27
C TYR A 296 -9.56 -64.07 -7.42
N LEU A 297 -8.99 -62.88 -7.18
CA LEU A 297 -8.84 -61.82 -8.18
C LEU A 297 -7.84 -62.21 -9.28
N GLU A 298 -6.71 -62.81 -8.91
CA GLU A 298 -5.69 -63.25 -9.88
C GLU A 298 -6.24 -64.29 -10.89
N THR A 299 -7.07 -65.21 -10.41
CA THR A 299 -7.73 -66.19 -11.28
C THR A 299 -8.71 -65.54 -12.26
N LEU A 300 -9.26 -64.38 -11.92
CA LEU A 300 -10.27 -63.67 -12.69
C LEU A 300 -9.62 -62.82 -13.80
N ILE A 301 -8.55 -62.09 -13.48
CA ILE A 301 -7.83 -61.23 -14.43
C ILE A 301 -6.81 -61.98 -15.30
N GLY A 302 -6.46 -63.22 -14.93
CA GLY A 302 -5.70 -64.14 -15.78
C GLY A 302 -4.22 -64.32 -15.43
N SER A 303 -3.77 -63.76 -14.30
CA SER A 303 -2.46 -64.00 -13.68
C SER A 303 -2.39 -65.36 -12.93
N ASP A 304 -1.21 -65.78 -12.47
CA ASP A 304 -0.93 -67.06 -11.81
C ASP A 304 -0.89 -66.94 -10.27
N PRO A 305 -1.91 -67.43 -9.52
CA PRO A 305 -2.06 -67.24 -8.06
C PRO A 305 -1.02 -67.90 -7.13
N GLU A 306 0.05 -68.43 -7.70
CA GLU A 306 1.18 -69.00 -6.97
C GLU A 306 2.51 -68.30 -7.36
N ALA A 307 2.46 -67.27 -8.20
CA ALA A 307 3.59 -66.55 -8.72
C ALA A 307 3.36 -65.02 -8.75
N ARG A 308 3.93 -64.36 -7.75
CA ARG A 308 4.11 -62.90 -7.57
C ARG A 308 4.55 -62.06 -8.78
N ASP A 309 4.88 -62.65 -9.92
CA ASP A 309 5.27 -62.02 -11.19
C ASP A 309 5.01 -63.06 -12.30
N SER A 310 3.89 -62.90 -12.99
CA SER A 310 3.32 -63.90 -13.90
C SER A 310 4.00 -63.95 -15.27
N ASP A 311 4.51 -62.83 -15.76
CA ASP A 311 5.04 -62.70 -17.11
C ASP A 311 6.60 -62.68 -17.15
N GLY A 312 7.21 -62.38 -16.00
CA GLY A 312 8.64 -62.47 -15.72
C GLY A 312 9.43 -61.20 -16.04
N ASP A 313 8.79 -60.03 -16.07
CA ASP A 313 9.40 -58.73 -16.37
C ASP A 313 10.00 -58.03 -15.13
N SER A 314 9.72 -58.54 -13.92
CA SER A 314 10.18 -58.14 -12.59
C SER A 314 9.27 -57.18 -11.80
N TYR A 315 8.10 -56.78 -12.32
CA TYR A 315 7.02 -56.18 -11.53
C TYR A 315 6.09 -57.26 -10.99
N ARG A 316 5.33 -56.93 -9.95
CA ARG A 316 4.35 -57.85 -9.36
C ARG A 316 3.00 -57.66 -10.00
N ASP A 317 2.22 -58.72 -10.06
CA ASP A 317 0.92 -58.67 -10.74
C ASP A 317 -0.01 -57.59 -10.16
N HIS A 318 0.01 -57.32 -8.85
CA HIS A 318 -0.74 -56.21 -8.22
C HIS A 318 -0.24 -54.80 -8.62
N GLU A 319 1.05 -54.64 -8.94
CA GLU A 319 1.69 -53.37 -9.33
C GLU A 319 1.35 -53.00 -10.79
N GLU A 320 0.86 -53.96 -11.57
CA GLU A 320 0.56 -53.79 -13.00
C GLU A 320 -0.93 -53.63 -13.29
N ILE A 321 -1.78 -53.71 -12.26
CA ILE A 321 -3.20 -53.40 -12.37
C ILE A 321 -3.39 -51.89 -12.31
N ALA A 322 -4.08 -51.34 -13.31
CA ALA A 322 -4.22 -49.90 -13.48
C ALA A 322 -5.18 -49.22 -12.49
N VAL A 323 -5.87 -50.00 -11.66
CA VAL A 323 -6.86 -49.53 -10.70
C VAL A 323 -6.46 -50.03 -9.32
N VAL A 324 -6.24 -49.09 -8.41
CA VAL A 324 -5.96 -49.40 -7.01
C VAL A 324 -7.19 -50.06 -6.41
N LEU A 325 -7.02 -51.29 -5.91
CA LEU A 325 -8.07 -52.03 -5.23
C LEU A 325 -8.43 -51.31 -3.93
N THR A 326 -9.73 -51.16 -3.69
CA THR A 326 -10.24 -50.40 -2.54
C THR A 326 -10.42 -51.27 -1.30
N GLY A 327 -10.36 -52.59 -1.44
CA GLY A 327 -10.71 -53.56 -0.40
C GLY A 327 -12.22 -53.75 -0.19
N GLU A 328 -13.05 -52.89 -0.80
CA GLU A 328 -14.51 -52.91 -0.71
C GLU A 328 -15.12 -53.89 -1.73
N ASP A 329 -16.16 -54.61 -1.33
CA ASP A 329 -16.94 -55.54 -2.17
C ASP A 329 -18.42 -55.46 -1.71
N ILE A 330 -19.07 -54.35 -2.05
CA ILE A 330 -20.41 -53.93 -1.63
C ILE A 330 -21.48 -54.97 -1.98
N ASP A 331 -21.26 -55.77 -3.01
CA ASP A 331 -22.21 -56.79 -3.44
C ASP A 331 -21.87 -58.24 -3.00
N ASP A 332 -20.77 -58.39 -2.25
CA ASP A 332 -20.24 -59.62 -1.65
C ASP A 332 -19.96 -60.73 -2.70
N ASP A 333 -19.57 -60.39 -3.93
CA ASP A 333 -19.31 -61.36 -5.00
C ASP A 333 -17.82 -61.79 -5.15
N GLY A 334 -16.96 -61.16 -4.35
CA GLY A 334 -15.52 -61.39 -4.24
C GLY A 334 -14.69 -60.49 -5.15
N ILE A 335 -15.32 -59.63 -5.96
CA ILE A 335 -14.65 -58.65 -6.82
C ILE A 335 -14.66 -57.32 -6.10
N ASP A 336 -13.49 -56.69 -6.02
CA ASP A 336 -13.37 -55.35 -5.47
C ASP A 336 -14.28 -54.39 -6.24
N ASP A 337 -15.05 -53.56 -5.56
CA ASP A 337 -16.01 -52.65 -6.17
C ASP A 337 -15.37 -51.68 -7.17
N ALA A 338 -14.09 -51.34 -6.96
CA ALA A 338 -13.32 -50.55 -7.90
C ALA A 338 -13.18 -51.23 -9.28
N LEU A 339 -13.30 -52.56 -9.29
CA LEU A 339 -13.25 -53.41 -10.47
C LEU A 339 -14.64 -53.95 -10.88
N ASP A 340 -15.63 -54.04 -9.98
CA ASP A 340 -16.92 -54.68 -10.31
C ASP A 340 -17.78 -53.84 -11.26
N ALA A 341 -17.84 -54.28 -12.52
CA ALA A 341 -18.63 -53.66 -13.58
C ALA A 341 -20.11 -53.47 -13.23
N SER A 342 -20.64 -54.36 -12.38
CA SER A 342 -22.02 -54.35 -11.92
C SER A 342 -22.30 -53.24 -10.90
N VAL A 343 -21.33 -52.95 -10.03
CA VAL A 343 -21.37 -51.91 -9.00
C VAL A 343 -21.07 -50.54 -9.59
N ILE A 344 -19.97 -50.40 -10.33
CA ILE A 344 -19.60 -49.11 -10.94
C ILE A 344 -20.37 -48.82 -12.25
N GLY A 345 -21.20 -49.76 -12.70
CA GLY A 345 -22.10 -49.57 -13.84
C GLY A 345 -21.38 -49.40 -15.18
N ALA A 346 -20.20 -49.99 -15.30
CA ALA A 346 -19.31 -49.88 -16.44
C ALA A 346 -19.56 -50.96 -17.52
N PRO A 347 -19.07 -50.79 -18.75
CA PRO A 347 -19.13 -51.83 -19.77
C PRO A 347 -18.30 -53.04 -19.34
N ASP A 348 -18.97 -54.19 -19.26
CA ASP A 348 -18.35 -55.52 -19.24
C ASP A 348 -18.82 -56.25 -20.51
N GLU A 349 -18.12 -55.99 -21.62
CA GLU A 349 -18.41 -56.58 -22.92
C GLU A 349 -18.08 -58.09 -22.94
N ASN A 350 -17.18 -58.53 -22.06
CA ASN A 350 -16.66 -59.89 -22.03
C ASN A 350 -17.51 -60.83 -21.11
N GLY A 351 -18.17 -60.27 -20.11
CA GLY A 351 -19.16 -60.88 -19.22
C GLY A 351 -18.60 -61.57 -17.97
N ASP A 352 -17.42 -61.18 -17.48
CA ASP A 352 -16.72 -61.81 -16.35
C ASP A 352 -16.96 -61.14 -14.99
N GLY A 353 -17.61 -59.97 -14.95
CA GLY A 353 -17.90 -59.23 -13.73
C GLY A 353 -16.91 -58.09 -13.46
N VAL A 354 -15.74 -58.06 -14.10
CA VAL A 354 -14.78 -56.95 -13.98
C VAL A 354 -15.01 -55.95 -15.10
N ALA A 355 -14.89 -54.66 -14.80
CA ALA A 355 -15.06 -53.62 -15.79
C ALA A 355 -13.90 -53.64 -16.80
N ASP A 356 -14.22 -53.63 -18.10
CA ASP A 356 -13.20 -53.80 -19.16
C ASP A 356 -12.14 -52.67 -19.16
N PHE A 357 -12.41 -51.52 -18.56
CA PHE A 357 -11.44 -50.42 -18.48
C PHE A 357 -10.41 -50.61 -17.35
N ALA A 358 -10.69 -51.51 -16.40
CA ALA A 358 -9.85 -51.72 -15.24
C ALA A 358 -8.68 -52.69 -15.52
N ILE A 359 -8.75 -53.40 -16.64
CA ILE A 359 -7.63 -54.14 -17.23
C ILE A 359 -7.14 -53.34 -18.44
N VAL A 360 -5.94 -52.78 -18.35
CA VAL A 360 -5.39 -51.93 -19.41
C VAL A 360 -4.83 -52.80 -20.54
N ASP A 361 -5.32 -52.55 -21.76
CA ASP A 361 -4.88 -53.14 -23.04
C ASP A 361 -4.69 -51.96 -24.02
N VAL A 362 -3.52 -51.31 -23.93
CA VAL A 362 -3.25 -50.00 -24.57
C VAL A 362 -3.28 -50.08 -26.09
N ASP A 363 -2.77 -51.16 -26.66
CA ASP A 363 -2.71 -51.33 -28.11
C ASP A 363 -3.98 -52.00 -28.69
N GLY A 364 -4.83 -52.58 -27.82
CA GLY A 364 -6.10 -53.19 -28.14
C GLY A 364 -5.97 -54.52 -28.89
N ASP A 365 -4.87 -55.25 -28.71
CA ASP A 365 -4.63 -56.54 -29.36
C ASP A 365 -5.31 -57.73 -28.68
N GLY A 366 -5.84 -57.50 -27.48
CA GLY A 366 -6.58 -58.45 -26.65
C GLY A 366 -5.70 -59.22 -25.66
N ILE A 367 -4.46 -58.79 -25.45
CA ILE A 367 -3.59 -59.22 -24.36
C ILE A 367 -3.45 -58.01 -23.40
N PRO A 368 -3.82 -58.16 -22.12
CA PRO A 368 -3.60 -57.10 -21.14
C PRO A 368 -2.13 -56.72 -21.02
N ASN A 369 -1.85 -55.44 -20.75
CA ASN A 369 -0.51 -54.91 -20.55
C ASN A 369 0.29 -55.72 -19.50
N LEU A 370 -0.32 -56.15 -18.39
CA LEU A 370 0.32 -56.98 -17.35
C LEU A 370 0.80 -58.37 -17.84
N LEU A 371 0.43 -58.75 -19.06
CA LEU A 371 0.86 -60.00 -19.70
C LEU A 371 1.48 -59.74 -21.08
N ASP A 372 1.73 -58.47 -21.44
CA ASP A 372 2.33 -58.06 -22.71
C ASP A 372 3.67 -57.35 -22.51
N THR A 373 4.64 -57.70 -23.36
CA THR A 373 6.05 -57.29 -23.21
C THR A 373 6.44 -56.07 -24.07
N ASP A 374 5.46 -55.44 -24.73
CA ASP A 374 5.56 -54.29 -25.65
C ASP A 374 4.16 -53.63 -25.71
N SER A 375 3.76 -53.03 -24.58
CA SER A 375 2.36 -52.75 -24.20
C SER A 375 1.62 -51.77 -25.11
N ASP A 376 2.32 -50.89 -25.83
CA ASP A 376 1.74 -49.98 -26.82
C ASP A 376 2.06 -50.38 -28.28
N ASN A 377 2.80 -51.48 -28.44
CA ASN A 377 3.21 -52.11 -29.70
C ASN A 377 3.93 -51.15 -30.64
N ASP A 378 4.67 -50.20 -30.09
CA ASP A 378 5.51 -49.27 -30.83
C ASP A 378 6.81 -49.94 -31.31
N GLY A 379 7.14 -51.12 -30.76
CA GLY A 379 8.26 -51.96 -31.13
C GLY A 379 9.50 -51.82 -30.23
N ILE A 380 9.36 -51.21 -29.06
CA ILE A 380 10.33 -51.16 -27.96
C ILE A 380 9.72 -51.93 -26.78
N ASP A 381 10.51 -52.77 -26.13
CA ASP A 381 10.08 -53.49 -24.92
C ASP A 381 10.09 -52.56 -23.71
N ASP A 382 9.05 -52.66 -22.89
CA ASP A 382 8.77 -51.78 -21.74
C ASP A 382 10.01 -51.63 -20.81
N ILE A 383 10.80 -52.70 -20.61
CA ILE A 383 12.05 -52.68 -19.83
C ILE A 383 13.21 -51.85 -20.46
N ASN A 384 13.16 -51.48 -21.73
CA ASN A 384 14.12 -50.56 -22.35
C ASN A 384 13.58 -49.12 -22.40
N GLU A 385 12.34 -48.91 -21.96
CA GLU A 385 11.82 -47.60 -21.59
C GLU A 385 12.39 -47.14 -20.23
N THR A 386 12.78 -48.06 -19.32
CA THR A 386 13.39 -47.84 -17.99
C THR A 386 14.83 -47.25 -17.98
N LEU A 387 15.19 -46.43 -18.97
CA LEU A 387 16.15 -45.31 -18.78
C LEU A 387 15.37 -44.00 -18.54
N ALA A 388 14.17 -44.19 -17.99
CA ALA A 388 13.12 -43.26 -17.61
C ALA A 388 12.84 -43.50 -16.11
N ASP A 389 12.65 -42.40 -15.39
CA ASP A 389 11.50 -42.15 -14.50
C ASP A 389 10.89 -43.40 -13.83
N ALA A 390 11.43 -43.78 -12.68
CA ALA A 390 11.10 -45.01 -11.95
C ALA A 390 10.09 -44.83 -10.83
N ASP A 391 9.76 -43.60 -10.44
CA ASP A 391 8.59 -43.25 -9.63
C ASP A 391 7.40 -42.79 -10.48
N GLY A 392 7.63 -42.48 -11.75
CA GLY A 392 6.59 -42.37 -12.77
C GLY A 392 5.73 -41.12 -12.64
N ASP A 393 6.25 -40.08 -11.98
CA ASP A 393 5.60 -38.78 -11.81
C ASP A 393 5.73 -37.89 -13.08
N GLY A 394 6.55 -38.31 -14.04
CA GLY A 394 6.89 -37.57 -15.26
C GLY A 394 8.29 -36.94 -15.25
N ILE A 395 9.07 -37.10 -14.18
CA ILE A 395 10.42 -36.62 -13.95
C ILE A 395 11.39 -37.81 -13.89
N PRO A 396 12.37 -37.92 -14.81
CA PRO A 396 13.30 -39.05 -14.77
C PRO A 396 14.11 -39.12 -13.47
N ASP A 397 14.23 -40.29 -12.82
CA ASP A 397 15.08 -40.67 -11.64
C ASP A 397 16.39 -39.90 -11.36
N LEU A 398 16.97 -39.24 -12.36
CA LEU A 398 18.10 -38.34 -12.20
C LEU A 398 17.71 -36.98 -11.58
N VAL A 399 16.42 -36.69 -11.42
CA VAL A 399 15.87 -35.41 -10.90
C VAL A 399 14.75 -35.60 -9.86
N ASP A 400 14.57 -36.82 -9.32
CA ASP A 400 13.68 -37.11 -8.17
C ASP A 400 14.43 -36.88 -6.83
N PRO A 401 13.96 -35.97 -5.96
CA PRO A 401 14.62 -35.59 -4.69
C PRO A 401 14.58 -36.67 -3.60
N VAL A 402 13.77 -37.74 -3.73
CA VAL A 402 13.70 -38.81 -2.71
C VAL A 402 14.86 -39.83 -2.83
N THR A 403 15.70 -39.74 -3.87
CA THR A 403 16.86 -40.65 -4.01
C THR A 403 18.22 -40.00 -4.25
N ALA A 404 18.31 -38.66 -4.24
CA ALA A 404 19.57 -38.04 -3.81
C ALA A 404 19.67 -38.23 -2.28
N VAL A 405 20.85 -38.58 -1.78
CA VAL A 405 21.08 -38.66 -0.33
C VAL A 405 20.72 -37.28 0.25
N GLY A 406 19.65 -37.22 1.06
CA GLY A 406 19.24 -36.11 1.92
C GLY A 406 18.28 -35.03 1.35
N GLY A 407 17.26 -35.41 0.58
CA GLY A 407 16.04 -34.60 0.48
C GLY A 407 16.01 -33.48 -0.57
N GLY A 408 17.14 -33.00 -1.09
CA GLY A 408 17.10 -31.88 -2.06
C GLY A 408 16.84 -30.52 -1.40
N ASP A 409 17.03 -29.47 -2.19
CA ASP A 409 16.84 -28.04 -1.88
C ASP A 409 16.40 -27.40 -3.21
N SER A 410 15.09 -27.21 -3.35
CA SER A 410 14.40 -26.98 -4.62
C SER A 410 14.34 -25.51 -5.03
N ASP A 411 14.18 -24.60 -4.07
CA ASP A 411 14.27 -23.14 -4.24
C ASP A 411 15.72 -22.61 -4.16
N GLY A 412 16.62 -23.35 -3.50
CA GLY A 412 18.04 -23.06 -3.40
C GLY A 412 18.42 -22.13 -2.23
N ASP A 413 17.65 -22.18 -1.14
CA ASP A 413 17.79 -21.32 0.04
C ASP A 413 18.67 -21.93 1.17
N PHE A 414 19.13 -23.17 0.98
CA PHE A 414 19.89 -23.99 1.94
C PHE A 414 19.08 -24.57 3.11
N ILE A 415 17.75 -24.60 3.03
CA ILE A 415 16.89 -25.47 3.85
C ILE A 415 16.59 -26.74 3.03
N PRO A 416 16.63 -27.95 3.63
CA PRO A 416 16.29 -29.16 2.89
C PRO A 416 14.78 -29.30 2.64
N ASP A 417 14.38 -29.69 1.42
CA ASP A 417 12.96 -29.87 1.03
C ASP A 417 12.21 -30.81 1.99
N ALA A 418 12.91 -31.75 2.62
CA ALA A 418 12.32 -32.69 3.59
C ALA A 418 11.87 -32.04 4.91
N ILE A 419 12.40 -30.86 5.24
CA ILE A 419 12.04 -30.05 6.41
C ILE A 419 10.89 -29.09 6.08
N GLU A 420 10.89 -28.53 4.87
CA GLU A 420 9.85 -27.61 4.40
C GLU A 420 8.66 -28.31 3.76
N CYS A 421 8.80 -29.60 3.41
CA CYS A 421 7.81 -30.26 2.57
C CYS A 421 6.41 -30.12 3.14
N CYS A 422 5.52 -29.89 2.18
CA CYS A 422 4.12 -30.23 2.27
C CYS A 422 3.28 -29.21 3.07
N TYR A 423 3.89 -28.11 3.50
CA TYR A 423 3.23 -26.94 4.08
C TYR A 423 3.11 -25.83 3.02
N ASP A 424 2.12 -24.95 3.23
CA ASP A 424 1.78 -23.78 2.41
C ASP A 424 1.40 -22.69 3.42
N THR A 425 2.43 -22.12 4.04
CA THR A 425 2.32 -21.29 5.26
C THR A 425 1.54 -20.00 5.00
N ASP A 426 1.80 -19.32 3.90
CA ASP A 426 1.09 -18.12 3.46
C ASP A 426 -0.23 -18.38 2.70
N ARG A 427 -0.54 -19.65 2.41
CA ARG A 427 -1.74 -20.12 1.69
C ARG A 427 -1.87 -19.54 0.28
N ASP A 428 -0.76 -19.23 -0.38
CA ASP A 428 -0.74 -18.71 -1.76
C ASP A 428 -0.92 -19.82 -2.83
N GLY A 429 -0.85 -21.09 -2.41
CA GLY A 429 -0.98 -22.27 -3.25
C GLY A 429 0.35 -22.78 -3.82
N GLN A 430 1.48 -22.27 -3.35
CA GLN A 430 2.82 -22.81 -3.56
C GLN A 430 3.33 -23.42 -2.25
N PRO A 431 3.81 -24.67 -2.26
CA PRO A 431 4.42 -25.25 -1.08
C PRO A 431 5.70 -24.50 -0.67
N ASP A 432 5.96 -24.47 0.64
CA ASP A 432 7.08 -23.77 1.29
C ASP A 432 8.44 -24.08 0.64
N TYR A 433 8.74 -25.37 0.36
CA TYR A 433 9.98 -25.85 -0.30
C TYR A 433 10.22 -25.33 -1.76
N MET A 434 9.37 -24.43 -2.24
CA MET A 434 9.54 -23.74 -3.53
C MET A 434 9.58 -22.21 -3.39
N GLN A 435 9.61 -21.70 -2.15
CA GLN A 435 9.58 -20.28 -1.79
C GLN A 435 10.95 -19.89 -1.19
N THR A 436 11.17 -18.62 -0.88
CA THR A 436 12.44 -18.19 -0.25
C THR A 436 12.17 -17.20 0.89
N ASP A 437 10.90 -17.15 1.29
CA ASP A 437 10.18 -16.16 2.11
C ASP A 437 8.77 -16.80 2.22
N THR A 438 8.63 -17.72 3.16
CA THR A 438 7.58 -18.73 3.20
C THR A 438 6.29 -18.24 3.86
N ASP A 439 6.39 -17.34 4.83
CA ASP A 439 5.27 -16.67 5.49
C ASP A 439 4.96 -15.26 4.91
N SER A 440 5.73 -14.84 3.89
CA SER A 440 5.52 -13.60 3.12
C SER A 440 5.65 -12.31 3.94
N ASP A 441 6.54 -12.31 4.94
CA ASP A 441 6.79 -11.17 5.84
C ASP A 441 7.94 -10.24 5.36
N PHE A 442 8.57 -10.58 4.21
CA PHE A 442 9.72 -9.91 3.58
C PHE A 442 11.09 -10.16 4.23
N ILE A 443 11.20 -11.12 5.14
CA ILE A 443 12.45 -11.70 5.63
C ILE A 443 12.72 -12.99 4.80
N ASP A 444 13.99 -13.30 4.53
CA ASP A 444 14.33 -14.50 3.74
C ASP A 444 14.47 -15.68 4.72
N ASP A 445 13.84 -16.83 4.45
CA ASP A 445 13.80 -18.04 5.31
C ASP A 445 15.18 -18.45 5.88
N VAL A 446 16.24 -18.27 5.08
CA VAL A 446 17.64 -18.54 5.46
C VAL A 446 18.12 -17.73 6.67
N ILE A 447 17.59 -16.51 6.86
CA ILE A 447 17.91 -15.60 7.95
C ILE A 447 17.24 -16.08 9.24
N GLU A 448 15.96 -16.40 9.16
CA GLU A 448 15.13 -16.83 10.28
C GLU A 448 15.50 -18.24 10.75
N ALA A 449 15.79 -19.16 9.82
CA ALA A 449 16.32 -20.47 10.13
C ALA A 449 17.77 -20.44 10.68
N GLY A 450 18.43 -19.27 10.71
CA GLY A 450 19.76 -19.07 11.30
C GLY A 450 20.88 -19.74 10.53
N ILE A 451 20.71 -19.84 9.22
CA ILE A 451 21.61 -20.56 8.32
C ILE A 451 22.79 -19.65 7.92
N SER A 452 23.98 -20.23 7.83
CA SER A 452 25.21 -19.45 7.64
C SER A 452 25.49 -19.06 6.18
N GLY A 453 24.81 -19.70 5.22
CA GLY A 453 24.96 -19.56 3.77
C GLY A 453 26.28 -20.12 3.22
N ASN A 454 26.90 -21.06 3.95
CA ASN A 454 28.26 -21.51 3.76
C ASN A 454 28.29 -23.04 3.61
N ASP A 455 28.59 -23.50 2.39
CA ASP A 455 28.67 -24.93 2.04
C ASP A 455 30.12 -25.27 1.60
N THR A 456 30.85 -25.98 2.46
CA THR A 456 32.30 -26.24 2.31
C THR A 456 32.61 -27.31 1.26
N ASP A 457 31.80 -28.36 1.15
CA ASP A 457 32.06 -29.51 0.29
C ASP A 457 31.23 -29.54 -1.02
N LEU A 458 30.26 -28.62 -1.11
CA LEU A 458 29.36 -28.36 -2.23
C LEU A 458 28.34 -29.48 -2.46
N ASP A 459 27.85 -30.10 -1.39
CA ASP A 459 26.83 -31.14 -1.45
C ASP A 459 25.38 -30.64 -1.33
N GLY A 460 25.19 -29.38 -0.94
CA GLY A 460 23.88 -28.72 -0.83
C GLY A 460 23.43 -28.43 0.60
N TYR A 461 24.15 -28.92 1.61
CA TYR A 461 23.85 -28.59 3.01
C TYR A 461 24.73 -27.45 3.53
N ASP A 462 24.15 -26.63 4.40
CA ASP A 462 24.93 -25.61 5.10
C ASP A 462 25.84 -26.25 6.17
N ASP A 463 27.07 -25.74 6.28
CA ASP A 463 28.07 -26.15 7.28
C ASP A 463 27.49 -26.14 8.73
N THR A 464 26.42 -25.37 9.00
CA THR A 464 25.75 -25.29 10.31
C THR A 464 25.13 -26.63 10.72
N TYR A 465 24.54 -27.36 9.79
CA TYR A 465 23.79 -28.59 10.08
C TYR A 465 24.26 -29.80 9.26
N ASP A 466 25.09 -29.62 8.24
CA ASP A 466 25.77 -30.71 7.53
C ASP A 466 26.58 -31.56 8.51
N ALA A 467 26.36 -32.88 8.48
CA ALA A 467 27.06 -33.83 9.32
C ALA A 467 28.53 -34.07 8.91
N ASP A 468 28.90 -33.92 7.63
CA ASP A 468 30.21 -34.21 7.02
C ASP A 468 30.77 -33.01 6.23
N ILE A 469 30.98 -31.88 6.91
CA ILE A 469 31.37 -30.56 6.38
C ILE A 469 32.47 -30.58 5.31
N ASP A 470 33.41 -31.54 5.34
CA ASP A 470 34.52 -31.61 4.39
C ASP A 470 34.42 -32.71 3.31
N GLY A 471 33.30 -33.45 3.29
CA GLY A 471 32.97 -34.49 2.32
C GLY A 471 33.94 -35.66 2.31
N ASP A 472 34.64 -35.91 3.42
CA ASP A 472 35.64 -36.99 3.53
C ASP A 472 35.06 -38.35 3.95
N GLY A 473 33.73 -38.39 4.18
CA GLY A 473 32.95 -39.54 4.59
C GLY A 473 33.08 -39.83 6.07
N ASN A 474 33.45 -38.85 6.89
CA ASN A 474 33.51 -38.98 8.35
C ASN A 474 32.79 -37.81 9.00
N VAL A 475 31.60 -38.10 9.54
CA VAL A 475 30.82 -37.17 10.36
C VAL A 475 31.70 -36.39 11.35
N ASP A 476 31.75 -35.06 11.19
CA ASP A 476 32.55 -34.15 11.99
C ASP A 476 31.74 -33.03 12.68
N ASN A 477 30.45 -32.89 12.32
CA ASN A 477 29.50 -31.96 12.92
C ASN A 477 28.22 -32.67 13.41
N GLY A 478 28.21 -33.10 14.67
CA GLY A 478 27.07 -33.82 15.28
C GLY A 478 27.09 -35.33 15.03
N PRO A 479 26.09 -36.10 15.52
CA PRO A 479 25.82 -37.46 15.04
C PRO A 479 24.83 -37.43 13.88
N ASP A 480 25.07 -38.28 12.90
CA ASP A 480 24.16 -38.60 11.81
C ASP A 480 23.84 -40.10 11.92
N GLY A 481 22.75 -40.40 12.63
CA GLY A 481 22.38 -41.74 13.05
C GLY A 481 21.55 -42.47 12.00
N ASN A 482 20.74 -41.72 11.26
CA ASN A 482 19.90 -42.17 10.16
C ASN A 482 20.64 -42.20 8.80
N LEU A 483 21.84 -41.61 8.71
CA LEU A 483 22.72 -41.57 7.53
C LEU A 483 22.14 -40.75 6.38
N ASP A 484 21.43 -39.67 6.69
CA ASP A 484 20.83 -38.77 5.70
C ASP A 484 21.74 -37.59 5.30
N GLY A 485 22.83 -37.37 6.03
CA GLY A 485 23.77 -36.27 5.78
C GLY A 485 23.55 -35.05 6.68
N ILE A 486 22.49 -35.03 7.48
CA ILE A 486 22.16 -33.95 8.40
C ILE A 486 22.46 -34.37 9.84
N ASN A 487 22.83 -33.40 10.67
CA ASN A 487 23.05 -33.61 12.09
C ASN A 487 21.71 -33.89 12.83
N ASP A 488 21.56 -35.08 13.43
CA ASP A 488 20.38 -35.54 14.20
C ASP A 488 19.94 -34.57 15.33
N PHE A 489 20.79 -33.62 15.73
CA PHE A 489 20.52 -32.66 16.82
C PHE A 489 20.25 -31.24 16.35
N TRP A 490 20.26 -31.00 15.04
CA TRP A 490 19.91 -29.71 14.50
C TRP A 490 18.38 -29.60 14.39
N GLN A 491 17.88 -28.42 14.74
CA GLN A 491 16.50 -28.00 14.54
C GLN A 491 16.56 -26.54 14.06
N PRO A 492 15.58 -26.08 13.27
CA PRO A 492 15.40 -24.67 12.98
C PRO A 492 15.23 -23.84 14.25
N ILE A 493 15.41 -22.53 14.14
CA ILE A 493 15.09 -21.60 15.23
C ILE A 493 13.58 -21.52 15.41
N ASP A 494 13.18 -21.44 16.67
CA ASP A 494 11.83 -21.37 17.20
C ASP A 494 11.96 -20.48 18.44
N SER A 495 11.65 -19.20 18.28
CA SER A 495 12.06 -18.12 19.19
C SER A 495 11.13 -17.94 20.38
N ASP A 496 9.82 -18.12 20.22
CA ASP A 496 8.85 -18.12 21.31
C ASP A 496 8.65 -19.54 21.93
N GLY A 497 9.09 -20.59 21.23
CA GLY A 497 9.03 -21.98 21.68
C GLY A 497 7.66 -22.63 21.52
N ASP A 498 6.80 -22.11 20.63
CA ASP A 498 5.47 -22.63 20.37
C ASP A 498 5.46 -23.87 19.45
N GLY A 499 6.58 -24.14 18.78
CA GLY A 499 6.79 -25.29 17.91
C GLY A 499 6.58 -25.02 16.42
N LEU A 500 6.23 -23.80 16.03
CA LEU A 500 6.48 -23.26 14.71
C LEU A 500 7.93 -22.80 14.63
N ALA A 501 8.47 -22.72 13.42
CA ALA A 501 9.83 -22.25 13.23
C ALA A 501 9.73 -20.83 12.67
N ASP A 502 10.65 -19.94 13.05
CA ASP A 502 10.57 -18.51 12.75
C ASP A 502 10.32 -18.21 11.26
N TYR A 503 10.92 -18.97 10.33
CA TYR A 503 10.69 -18.82 8.87
C TYR A 503 9.27 -19.22 8.38
N ARG A 504 8.39 -19.58 9.30
CA ARG A 504 6.98 -19.94 9.07
C ARG A 504 6.06 -19.23 10.06
N ASP A 505 6.57 -18.23 10.76
CA ASP A 505 5.85 -17.52 11.81
C ASP A 505 5.96 -16.01 11.60
N THR A 506 4.82 -15.39 11.29
CA THR A 506 4.72 -13.95 11.02
C THR A 506 4.94 -13.05 12.25
N ASP A 507 5.00 -13.64 13.46
CA ASP A 507 5.28 -12.97 14.74
C ASP A 507 6.13 -13.92 15.63
N SER A 508 7.39 -14.10 15.23
CA SER A 508 8.33 -15.11 15.76
C SER A 508 8.58 -15.06 17.28
N ASP A 509 8.28 -13.94 17.95
CA ASP A 509 8.38 -13.81 19.41
C ASP A 509 7.02 -13.64 20.12
N ASN A 510 5.93 -13.59 19.34
CA ASN A 510 4.53 -13.57 19.74
C ASN A 510 4.22 -12.40 20.68
N ASP A 511 4.87 -11.26 20.45
CA ASP A 511 4.70 -10.04 21.23
C ASP A 511 3.57 -9.12 20.71
N GLY A 512 2.99 -9.48 19.56
CA GLY A 512 1.89 -8.79 18.92
C GLY A 512 2.32 -7.74 17.89
N ILE A 513 3.61 -7.67 17.54
CA ILE A 513 4.15 -6.87 16.44
C ILE A 513 4.71 -7.81 15.37
N PRO A 514 4.20 -7.77 14.12
CA PRO A 514 4.70 -8.65 13.06
C PRO A 514 6.17 -8.39 12.70
N ASP A 515 6.90 -9.44 12.33
CA ASP A 515 8.33 -9.40 12.00
C ASP A 515 8.68 -8.39 10.88
N GLU A 516 7.78 -8.17 9.90
CA GLU A 516 7.89 -7.13 8.85
C GLU A 516 8.10 -5.72 9.47
N GLU A 517 7.36 -5.42 10.55
CA GLU A 517 7.42 -4.13 11.23
C GLU A 517 8.71 -3.98 12.05
N GLU A 518 9.32 -5.09 12.46
CA GLU A 518 10.55 -5.14 13.24
C GLU A 518 11.84 -5.05 12.40
N SER A 519 11.80 -5.52 11.14
CA SER A 519 12.80 -5.49 10.04
C SER A 519 14.25 -5.02 10.30
N GLY A 520 14.83 -5.49 11.41
CA GLY A 520 16.24 -5.38 11.79
C GLY A 520 16.79 -6.67 12.38
N TYR A 521 15.95 -7.45 13.08
CA TYR A 521 16.21 -8.79 13.60
C TYR A 521 14.87 -9.51 13.96
N GLY A 522 13.84 -9.47 13.10
CA GLY A 522 12.61 -10.27 13.31
C GLY A 522 13.00 -11.75 13.36
N ALA A 523 12.74 -12.44 14.48
CA ALA A 523 13.32 -13.70 14.99
C ALA A 523 14.13 -13.54 16.31
N PHE A 524 14.80 -12.42 16.58
CA PHE A 524 15.55 -12.26 17.83
C PHE A 524 15.46 -10.87 18.47
N PRO A 525 14.25 -10.40 18.83
CA PRO A 525 14.05 -9.10 19.43
C PRO A 525 14.83 -8.95 20.74
N ASP A 526 14.93 -10.00 21.57
CA ASP A 526 15.63 -10.00 22.87
C ASP A 526 17.13 -10.38 22.81
N ARG A 527 17.74 -10.44 21.62
CA ARG A 527 19.16 -10.78 21.54
C ARG A 527 20.02 -9.67 22.12
N ASP A 528 20.64 -9.98 23.24
CA ASP A 528 21.62 -9.14 23.91
C ASP A 528 23.00 -9.80 23.73
N THR A 529 23.72 -9.41 22.67
CA THR A 529 24.99 -10.05 22.26
C THR A 529 26.09 -9.87 23.30
N ASP A 530 26.05 -8.79 24.07
CA ASP A 530 27.11 -8.43 25.00
C ASP A 530 26.77 -8.71 26.49
N GLY A 531 25.48 -8.94 26.77
CA GLY A 531 24.91 -9.42 28.02
C GLY A 531 24.64 -8.33 29.06
N ASP A 532 24.38 -7.09 28.64
CA ASP A 532 24.19 -5.94 29.51
C ASP A 532 22.73 -5.61 29.87
N GLY A 533 21.77 -6.29 29.26
CA GLY A 533 20.34 -6.11 29.50
C GLY A 533 19.65 -5.10 28.59
N ILE A 534 20.33 -4.60 27.56
CA ILE A 534 19.76 -3.82 26.45
C ILE A 534 19.83 -4.68 25.17
N PRO A 535 18.72 -4.87 24.45
CA PRO A 535 18.75 -5.69 23.23
C PRO A 535 19.51 -5.02 22.07
N ASP A 536 20.18 -5.83 21.23
CA ASP A 536 20.99 -5.45 20.07
C ASP A 536 20.26 -4.51 19.08
N ARG A 537 18.92 -4.54 19.05
CA ARG A 537 18.10 -3.65 18.21
C ARG A 537 18.16 -2.19 18.66
N VAL A 538 18.45 -1.98 19.94
CA VAL A 538 18.54 -0.67 20.61
C VAL A 538 20.00 -0.29 20.91
N ASP A 539 20.88 -1.27 21.08
CA ASP A 539 22.31 -1.09 21.31
C ASP A 539 23.12 -0.97 20.00
N GLY A 540 23.82 0.16 19.83
CA GLY A 540 24.66 0.45 18.69
C GLY A 540 26.13 -0.02 18.80
N ASP A 541 26.58 -0.50 19.97
CA ASP A 541 27.96 -0.95 20.23
C ASP A 541 28.03 -2.42 20.70
N ASN A 542 27.68 -3.35 19.81
CA ASN A 542 27.67 -4.80 20.07
C ASN A 542 29.07 -5.46 20.13
N GLY A 543 30.11 -4.75 20.61
CA GLY A 543 31.34 -5.41 21.04
C GLY A 543 32.63 -4.61 21.03
N ASP A 544 33.11 -4.37 22.26
CA ASP A 544 34.51 -4.26 22.74
C ASP A 544 35.09 -2.84 22.90
N THR A 545 34.84 -2.18 24.05
CA THR A 545 35.91 -1.49 24.80
C THR A 545 35.87 -1.50 26.35
N GLY A 546 35.33 -2.52 27.02
CA GLY A 546 35.83 -2.91 28.36
C GLY A 546 35.43 -2.05 29.56
N THR A 547 34.36 -1.27 29.46
CA THR A 547 33.39 -1.07 30.55
C THR A 547 32.52 -2.33 30.68
N SER A 548 31.88 -2.54 31.82
CA SER A 548 30.87 -3.60 31.93
C SER A 548 29.54 -2.89 31.80
N GLY A 549 28.80 -3.17 30.72
CA GLY A 549 27.42 -2.70 30.49
C GLY A 549 27.25 -1.52 29.53
N GLY A 550 27.82 -1.57 28.32
CA GLY A 550 27.65 -0.48 27.33
C GLY A 550 28.25 0.88 27.71
N ASP A 551 28.19 1.82 26.76
CA ASP A 551 28.43 3.29 26.84
C ASP A 551 27.95 3.87 25.49
N SER A 552 26.64 3.75 25.23
CA SER A 552 26.01 3.90 23.91
C SER A 552 26.08 5.32 23.35
N ASP A 553 26.04 6.34 24.22
CA ASP A 553 26.21 7.75 23.87
C ASP A 553 27.69 8.21 23.97
N GLY A 554 28.54 7.43 24.62
CA GLY A 554 29.99 7.62 24.71
C GLY A 554 30.40 8.71 25.70
N ASP A 555 29.56 9.04 26.68
CA ASP A 555 29.80 10.07 27.68
C ASP A 555 30.71 9.57 28.86
N GLY A 556 30.88 8.25 28.96
CA GLY A 556 31.73 7.56 29.92
C GLY A 556 31.07 7.19 31.25
N ILE A 557 29.75 7.28 31.38
CA ILE A 557 28.96 6.40 32.26
C ILE A 557 28.68 5.08 31.51
N SER A 558 27.73 4.28 31.95
CA SER A 558 27.52 2.95 31.36
C SER A 558 26.04 2.70 31.38
N ASP A 559 25.52 2.19 30.28
CA ASP A 559 24.10 2.02 30.04
C ASP A 559 23.40 1.24 31.17
N GLU A 560 24.08 0.28 31.84
CA GLU A 560 23.56 -0.41 33.05
C GLU A 560 23.33 0.53 34.25
N ASP A 561 24.23 1.50 34.48
CA ASP A 561 24.14 2.46 35.58
C ASP A 561 23.06 3.52 35.31
N GLU A 562 22.83 3.87 34.05
CA GLU A 562 21.81 4.83 33.59
C GLU A 562 20.41 4.18 33.53
N CYS A 563 20.31 2.97 32.98
CA CYS A 563 19.08 2.18 32.98
C CYS A 563 18.97 1.27 34.22
N SER A 564 19.11 1.85 35.42
CA SER A 564 19.03 1.13 36.71
C SER A 564 17.72 0.36 36.96
N ALA A 565 16.66 0.65 36.20
CA ALA A 565 15.35 0.00 36.29
C ALA A 565 15.21 -1.25 35.39
N GLY A 566 16.08 -1.41 34.39
CA GLY A 566 16.02 -2.45 33.35
C GLY A 566 15.12 -2.06 32.19
N TYR A 567 15.51 -2.46 30.97
CA TYR A 567 14.73 -2.28 29.74
C TYR A 567 13.33 -2.92 29.87
N PRO A 568 12.26 -2.34 29.28
CA PRO A 568 12.20 -1.07 28.53
C PRO A 568 11.98 0.17 29.42
N SER A 569 12.14 0.07 30.74
CA SER A 569 11.75 1.12 31.70
C SER A 569 12.89 2.08 32.06
N CYS A 570 13.73 2.45 31.10
CA CYS A 570 14.82 3.40 31.33
C CYS A 570 14.25 4.82 31.61
N GLU A 571 14.90 5.57 32.50
CA GLU A 571 14.44 6.92 32.88
C GLU A 571 14.80 7.89 31.74
N ASP A 572 13.85 8.75 31.37
CA ASP A 572 14.05 9.92 30.50
C ASP A 572 13.91 11.14 31.43
N SER A 573 15.06 11.65 31.86
CA SER A 573 15.17 12.62 32.95
C SER A 573 14.63 14.00 32.59
N ASP A 574 14.66 14.37 31.30
CA ASP A 574 14.26 15.69 30.82
C ASP A 574 12.94 15.69 30.02
N GLY A 575 12.48 14.50 29.60
CA GLY A 575 11.19 14.25 28.95
C GLY A 575 11.18 14.65 27.48
N ASP A 576 12.33 14.70 26.82
CA ASP A 576 12.45 15.07 25.41
C ASP A 576 12.17 13.92 24.43
N GLY A 577 12.06 12.69 24.96
CA GLY A 577 11.79 11.47 24.19
C GLY A 577 13.04 10.64 23.90
N THR A 578 14.22 11.07 24.32
CA THR A 578 15.48 10.31 24.27
C THR A 578 15.80 9.77 25.67
N PRO A 579 15.85 8.44 25.88
CA PRO A 579 16.22 7.89 27.18
C PRO A 579 17.66 8.24 27.57
N ASP A 580 17.92 8.39 28.88
CA ASP A 580 19.20 8.90 29.41
C ASP A 580 20.45 8.18 28.83
N TYR A 581 20.40 6.86 28.60
CA TYR A 581 21.54 6.07 28.06
C TYR A 581 21.85 6.28 26.57
N LEU A 582 21.02 7.07 25.86
CA LEU A 582 21.18 7.43 24.44
C LEU A 582 21.32 8.95 24.24
N ASP A 583 21.30 9.72 25.33
CA ASP A 583 21.34 11.18 25.30
C ASP A 583 22.77 11.70 25.47
N ASP A 584 23.42 12.01 24.34
CA ASP A 584 24.78 12.55 24.30
C ASP A 584 24.92 13.96 24.93
N THR A 585 23.81 14.55 25.36
CA THR A 585 23.72 15.81 26.09
C THR A 585 23.36 15.60 27.56
N ASP A 586 24.29 15.02 28.33
CA ASP A 586 24.23 14.87 29.79
C ASP A 586 23.81 16.16 30.54
N ASP A 587 22.51 16.32 30.76
CA ASP A 587 21.91 17.32 31.65
C ASP A 587 21.81 16.80 33.11
N SER A 588 22.35 15.60 33.39
CA SER A 588 22.33 14.96 34.73
C SER A 588 23.40 15.52 35.68
N ILE A 589 24.40 16.27 35.19
CA ILE A 589 25.50 16.79 36.00
C ILE A 589 25.15 17.99 36.90
N ASP A 590 24.07 18.77 36.63
CA ASP A 590 23.91 20.09 37.26
C ASP A 590 23.21 20.09 38.65
N GLN A 591 22.86 18.94 39.24
CA GLN A 591 22.21 18.90 40.57
C GLN A 591 22.82 17.91 41.57
N ALA A 592 24.02 17.37 41.30
CA ALA A 592 24.76 16.65 42.33
C ALA A 592 25.35 17.64 43.37
N PRO A 593 25.11 17.47 44.69
CA PRO A 593 25.62 18.40 45.70
C PRO A 593 27.15 18.33 45.82
N GLY A 594 27.86 19.14 45.02
CA GLY A 594 29.32 19.19 44.96
C GLY A 594 29.90 19.91 43.74
N ASN A 595 29.18 19.93 42.61
CA ASN A 595 29.61 20.54 41.35
C ASN A 595 28.63 21.67 41.03
N THR A 596 28.91 22.90 41.46
CA THR A 596 28.08 24.05 41.11
C THR A 596 28.82 24.82 40.03
N ASP A 597 28.22 24.96 38.85
CA ASP A 597 28.59 25.96 37.83
C ASP A 597 27.69 27.18 38.07
N THR A 598 28.27 28.30 38.54
CA THR A 598 27.48 29.46 39.03
C THR A 598 27.10 30.44 37.91
N ASP A 599 27.81 30.45 36.78
CA ASP A 599 27.57 31.33 35.65
C ASP A 599 27.20 30.61 34.34
N ASN A 600 27.13 29.28 34.39
CA ASN A 600 26.60 28.38 33.36
C ASN A 600 27.39 28.46 32.05
N ASP A 601 28.71 28.45 32.15
CA ASP A 601 29.61 28.56 31.01
C ASP A 601 30.30 27.24 30.63
N GLY A 602 29.99 26.16 31.36
CA GLY A 602 30.54 24.82 31.14
C GLY A 602 31.76 24.51 32.02
N LEU A 603 32.17 25.40 32.92
CA LEU A 603 33.16 25.12 33.97
C LEU A 603 32.55 25.17 35.37
N THR A 604 32.88 24.17 36.20
CA THR A 604 32.45 24.21 37.60
C THR A 604 33.19 25.30 38.40
N ASP A 605 32.57 25.82 39.47
CA ASP A 605 33.18 26.78 40.42
C ASP A 605 34.57 26.30 40.93
N GLU A 606 34.77 24.98 41.03
CA GLU A 606 36.05 24.38 41.45
C GLU A 606 37.08 24.40 40.31
N ASP A 607 36.66 24.12 39.08
CA ASP A 607 37.49 24.16 37.87
C ASP A 607 37.97 25.57 37.53
N GLU A 608 37.09 26.55 37.66
CA GLU A 608 37.40 27.95 37.45
C GLU A 608 38.35 28.48 38.53
N ALA A 609 38.19 28.02 39.77
CA ALA A 609 39.11 28.36 40.85
C ALA A 609 40.54 27.79 40.62
N GLU A 610 40.66 26.65 39.93
CA GLU A 610 41.95 26.08 39.54
C GLU A 610 42.58 26.79 38.32
N ARG A 611 41.77 27.17 37.33
CA ARG A 611 42.20 27.85 36.10
C ARG A 611 42.42 29.35 36.29
N GLY A 612 41.78 29.94 37.29
CA GLY A 612 41.92 31.34 37.68
C GLY A 612 40.95 32.29 36.98
N THR A 613 39.90 31.75 36.36
CA THR A 613 38.71 32.44 35.82
C THR A 613 37.77 32.84 36.97
N ASP A 614 36.73 33.65 36.71
CA ASP A 614 35.81 34.19 37.73
C ASP A 614 34.47 33.43 37.73
N PRO A 615 34.14 32.66 38.80
CA PRO A 615 32.93 31.84 38.92
C PRO A 615 31.58 32.54 38.95
N ASN A 616 31.49 33.75 38.43
CA ASN A 616 30.26 34.52 38.32
C ASN A 616 30.27 35.33 37.02
N ASN A 617 31.18 35.03 36.11
CA ASN A 617 31.42 35.72 34.86
C ASN A 617 31.96 34.75 33.80
N ALA A 618 31.03 34.20 33.03
CA ALA A 618 31.21 33.29 31.90
C ALA A 618 32.21 33.70 30.79
N ASP A 619 32.86 34.86 30.86
CA ASP A 619 33.83 35.37 29.87
C ASP A 619 34.84 36.26 30.63
N SER A 620 35.88 35.64 31.20
CA SER A 620 36.81 36.26 32.15
C SER A 620 37.72 37.31 31.53
N ASP A 621 37.98 37.25 30.23
CA ASP A 621 38.87 38.18 29.53
C ASP A 621 38.17 39.18 28.59
N ASN A 622 36.86 39.00 28.39
CA ASN A 622 35.89 39.86 27.72
C ASN A 622 36.15 40.00 26.21
N ASP A 623 36.51 38.91 25.55
CA ASP A 623 36.76 38.86 24.12
C ASP A 623 35.54 38.37 23.30
N GLY A 624 34.54 37.80 24.00
CA GLY A 624 33.27 37.36 23.44
C GLY A 624 33.10 35.84 23.31
N VAL A 625 34.07 35.04 23.74
CA VAL A 625 33.96 33.57 23.91
C VAL A 625 33.84 33.26 25.40
N SER A 626 33.18 32.15 25.77
CA SER A 626 33.05 31.79 27.18
C SER A 626 34.29 31.06 27.74
N ASP A 627 34.54 31.12 29.04
CA ASP A 627 35.74 30.49 29.61
C ASP A 627 35.73 28.96 29.39
N GLY A 628 34.55 28.34 29.45
CA GLY A 628 34.36 26.92 29.11
C GLY A 628 34.60 26.59 27.64
N ASP A 629 34.06 27.40 26.72
CA ASP A 629 34.29 27.23 25.27
C ASP A 629 35.77 27.37 24.91
N GLU A 630 36.47 28.31 25.54
CA GLU A 630 37.90 28.51 25.33
C GLU A 630 38.74 27.35 25.86
N VAL A 631 38.39 26.80 27.03
CA VAL A 631 39.04 25.62 27.59
C VAL A 631 38.83 24.40 26.68
N ALA A 632 37.63 24.23 26.12
CA ALA A 632 37.30 23.17 25.18
C ALA A 632 38.06 23.33 23.84
N ALA A 633 38.14 24.55 23.32
CA ALA A 633 38.89 24.89 22.11
C ALA A 633 40.43 24.88 22.29
N GLY A 634 40.90 24.92 23.53
CA GLY A 634 42.32 24.93 23.90
C GLY A 634 42.99 26.30 23.82
N SER A 635 42.21 27.39 23.79
CA SER A 635 42.66 28.78 24.01
C SER A 635 42.83 29.07 25.51
N ASP A 636 43.41 30.23 25.86
CA ASP A 636 43.67 30.64 27.24
C ASP A 636 42.58 31.62 27.69
N PRO A 637 41.63 31.21 28.57
CA PRO A 637 40.43 32.00 28.96
C PRO A 637 40.73 33.26 29.79
N LEU A 638 42.01 33.60 29.91
CA LEU A 638 42.49 34.81 30.57
C LEU A 638 43.25 35.72 29.59
N ASN A 639 43.24 35.39 28.30
CA ASN A 639 43.99 36.06 27.27
C ASN A 639 43.19 36.19 25.95
N PRO A 640 42.73 37.42 25.61
CA PRO A 640 41.77 37.66 24.53
C PRO A 640 42.39 37.62 23.12
N ASP A 641 43.53 36.94 22.95
CA ASP A 641 44.34 36.74 21.72
C ASP A 641 45.38 35.66 22.06
N SER A 642 44.93 34.40 22.13
CA SER A 642 45.68 33.26 22.68
C SER A 642 46.92 32.91 21.88
N ASP A 643 46.87 33.10 20.56
CA ASP A 643 47.96 32.75 19.65
C ASP A 643 48.89 33.96 19.34
N GLY A 644 48.45 35.18 19.67
CA GLY A 644 49.21 36.42 19.62
C GLY A 644 49.36 37.00 18.22
N ASP A 645 48.45 36.67 17.30
CA ASP A 645 48.49 37.13 15.92
C ASP A 645 47.90 38.56 15.74
N GLY A 646 47.15 39.04 16.73
CA GLY A 646 46.56 40.38 16.80
C GLY A 646 45.10 40.48 16.39
N ILE A 647 44.41 39.35 16.23
CA ILE A 647 42.95 39.21 16.22
C ILE A 647 42.53 38.68 17.61
N GLU A 648 41.32 39.04 18.08
CA GLU A 648 40.81 38.51 19.36
C GLU A 648 40.15 37.15 19.06
N ASP A 649 40.22 36.17 19.97
CA ASP A 649 39.82 34.79 19.69
C ASP A 649 38.32 34.74 19.28
N GLY A 650 37.47 35.53 19.93
CA GLY A 650 36.06 35.75 19.55
C GLY A 650 35.81 36.42 18.18
N LYS A 651 36.85 36.84 17.45
CA LYS A 651 36.78 37.46 16.11
C LYS A 651 37.41 36.64 14.99
N GLU A 652 38.08 35.52 15.27
CA GLU A 652 38.65 34.66 14.22
C GLU A 652 37.61 33.80 13.50
N ASN A 653 36.36 33.73 13.98
CA ASN A 653 35.33 32.81 13.46
C ASN A 653 34.57 33.25 12.17
N THR A 654 35.11 34.11 11.28
CA THR A 654 34.43 34.48 10.00
C THR A 654 35.35 34.88 8.82
N ASP A 655 35.39 34.12 7.71
CA ASP A 655 35.61 34.66 6.34
C ASP A 655 34.61 34.15 5.29
N SER A 656 33.32 34.20 5.63
CA SER A 656 32.19 34.02 4.69
C SER A 656 32.09 35.10 3.58
N ASN A 657 33.18 35.78 3.19
CA ASN A 657 33.15 36.89 2.24
C ASN A 657 34.34 37.02 1.28
N ASP A 658 35.08 35.93 1.02
CA ASP A 658 36.05 35.83 -0.08
C ASP A 658 37.22 36.83 0.05
N ASN A 659 37.85 36.89 1.24
CA ASN A 659 39.01 37.75 1.51
C ASN A 659 40.37 37.00 1.49
N GLY A 660 40.35 35.67 1.54
CA GLY A 660 41.47 34.82 1.12
C GLY A 660 42.36 34.30 2.25
N VAL A 661 41.79 34.09 3.44
CA VAL A 661 42.29 33.20 4.50
C VAL A 661 41.29 32.02 4.62
N VAL A 662 41.74 30.83 5.03
CA VAL A 662 40.89 29.64 5.12
C VAL A 662 41.08 29.02 6.48
N ASP A 663 39.97 28.91 7.20
CA ASP A 663 39.90 28.47 8.58
C ASP A 663 38.91 27.29 8.61
N SER A 664 39.18 26.26 9.41
CA SER A 664 38.56 24.93 9.26
C SER A 664 37.08 24.80 9.66
N ASN A 665 36.37 25.91 9.93
CA ASN A 665 34.96 25.94 10.35
C ASN A 665 34.13 26.95 9.53
N GLU A 666 33.97 26.73 8.22
CA GLU A 666 33.01 27.47 7.40
C GLU A 666 32.01 26.53 6.73
N GLY A 667 30.73 26.65 7.07
CA GLY A 667 29.63 25.93 6.45
C GLY A 667 29.22 26.49 5.07
N TYR A 668 28.82 25.62 4.16
CA TYR A 668 28.25 25.96 2.84
C TYR A 668 27.11 25.00 2.45
N LEU A 669 26.19 25.46 1.61
CA LEU A 669 25.07 24.65 1.10
C LEU A 669 25.47 23.94 -0.20
N ARG A 670 25.17 22.63 -0.27
CA ARG A 670 25.32 21.80 -1.47
C ARG A 670 23.97 21.29 -1.93
N THR A 671 23.75 21.41 -3.23
CA THR A 671 22.61 20.79 -3.90
C THR A 671 23.02 19.47 -4.55
N SER A 672 22.12 18.50 -4.66
CA SER A 672 22.35 17.13 -5.19
C SER A 672 22.64 17.06 -6.72
N THR A 673 23.27 18.08 -7.29
CA THR A 673 23.43 18.24 -8.75
C THR A 673 24.62 17.46 -9.32
N GLY A 674 24.38 16.28 -9.93
CA GLY A 674 25.39 15.47 -10.64
C GLY A 674 25.57 15.81 -12.14
N SER A 675 26.80 15.74 -12.68
CA SER A 675 27.15 16.30 -14.01
C SER A 675 26.25 15.88 -15.19
N GLY A 676 25.59 16.83 -15.88
CA GLY A 676 24.80 16.58 -17.10
C GLY A 676 24.51 17.84 -17.93
N SER A 677 24.89 17.86 -19.21
CA SER A 677 24.77 19.06 -20.05
C SER A 677 23.37 19.32 -20.63
N MET A 678 22.86 20.57 -20.55
CA MET A 678 21.64 21.11 -21.20
C MET A 678 21.47 20.74 -22.69
N SER A 679 22.56 20.46 -23.39
CA SER A 679 22.54 20.07 -24.80
C SER A 679 21.90 18.69 -25.01
N LEU A 680 21.85 17.82 -24.00
CA LEU A 680 21.19 16.52 -24.07
C LEU A 680 19.66 16.67 -24.07
N LEU A 681 19.10 17.55 -23.25
CA LEU A 681 17.65 17.87 -23.22
C LEU A 681 17.14 18.37 -24.57
N TRP A 682 17.86 19.31 -25.18
CA TRP A 682 17.54 19.77 -26.55
C TRP A 682 17.70 18.67 -27.59
N VAL A 683 18.61 17.71 -27.39
CA VAL A 683 18.80 16.56 -28.27
C VAL A 683 17.72 15.50 -28.07
N VAL A 684 17.26 15.24 -26.84
CA VAL A 684 16.14 14.32 -26.53
C VAL A 684 14.84 14.90 -27.04
N ALA A 685 14.57 16.19 -26.79
CA ALA A 685 13.45 16.92 -27.39
C ALA A 685 13.54 16.87 -28.93
N ALA A 686 14.72 17.13 -29.51
CA ALA A 686 14.90 17.03 -30.95
C ALA A 686 14.74 15.59 -31.49
N LEU A 687 15.18 14.55 -30.77
CA LEU A 687 15.09 13.14 -31.18
C LEU A 687 13.67 12.59 -31.10
N LEU A 688 12.90 12.97 -30.06
CA LEU A 688 11.46 12.70 -29.98
C LEU A 688 10.71 13.40 -31.13
N LEU A 689 11.14 14.60 -31.49
CA LEU A 689 10.60 15.34 -32.63
C LEU A 689 11.09 14.82 -34.01
N VAL A 690 12.10 13.94 -34.08
CA VAL A 690 12.70 13.44 -35.34
C VAL A 690 11.90 12.29 -35.98
N ARG A 691 10.91 11.68 -35.31
CA ARG A 691 9.94 10.81 -36.01
C ARG A 691 9.08 11.66 -36.95
N ARG A 692 9.26 11.38 -38.25
CA ARG A 692 8.96 12.17 -39.47
C ARG A 692 7.55 12.77 -39.68
N ARG A 693 6.63 12.74 -38.72
CA ARG A 693 5.27 13.29 -38.88
C ARG A 693 4.99 14.57 -38.09
N HIS A 694 5.74 14.88 -37.03
CA HIS A 694 5.36 15.95 -36.09
C HIS A 694 6.28 17.19 -36.08
N LEU A 695 7.52 17.11 -36.60
CA LEU A 695 8.45 18.27 -36.71
C LEU A 695 7.97 19.38 -37.66
N ALA A 696 7.09 19.07 -38.62
CA ALA A 696 6.67 20.03 -39.63
C ALA A 696 5.75 21.13 -39.09
N LEU A 697 5.17 20.96 -37.90
CA LEU A 697 4.14 21.86 -37.38
C LEU A 697 4.70 23.09 -36.65
N LEU A 698 5.77 22.93 -35.87
CA LEU A 698 6.35 24.04 -35.09
C LEU A 698 7.28 24.95 -35.93
N LEU A 699 7.97 24.40 -36.93
CA LEU A 699 8.86 25.20 -37.82
C LEU A 699 8.14 25.91 -38.98
N ALA A 700 6.84 25.69 -39.18
CA ALA A 700 6.09 26.19 -40.34
C ALA A 700 5.08 27.31 -40.02
N VAL A 701 5.31 28.12 -38.98
CA VAL A 701 4.57 29.38 -38.78
C VAL A 701 4.93 30.45 -39.84
N ALA A 702 5.89 30.19 -40.73
CA ALA A 702 6.13 31.01 -41.91
C ALA A 702 6.04 30.20 -43.22
N SER A 703 4.87 30.26 -43.86
CA SER A 703 4.59 30.08 -45.31
C SER A 703 4.15 28.70 -45.87
N LEU A 704 2.81 28.58 -46.03
CA LEU A 704 2.00 27.82 -47.05
C LEU A 704 1.83 26.28 -46.90
N PRO A 705 0.75 25.65 -47.45
CA PRO A 705 -0.67 26.02 -47.54
C PRO A 705 -1.64 24.96 -46.93
N ALA A 706 -2.47 25.39 -45.97
CA ALA A 706 -3.90 25.13 -45.70
C ALA A 706 -4.69 23.88 -46.20
N ALA A 707 -4.15 22.67 -46.37
CA ALA A 707 -5.03 21.53 -46.75
C ALA A 707 -4.72 20.16 -46.15
N ALA A 708 -3.83 20.03 -45.17
CA ALA A 708 -3.50 18.71 -44.60
C ALA A 708 -3.29 18.68 -43.07
N VAL A 709 -3.61 19.76 -42.33
CA VAL A 709 -3.38 19.81 -40.89
C VAL A 709 -4.50 20.58 -40.17
N GLU A 710 -5.67 19.95 -40.07
CA GLU A 710 -6.81 20.52 -39.34
C GLU A 710 -7.12 19.74 -38.05
N ALA A 711 -6.82 18.43 -37.96
CA ALA A 711 -7.14 17.60 -36.79
C ALA A 711 -6.06 17.57 -35.67
N ASP A 712 -4.77 17.64 -36.01
CA ASP A 712 -3.69 17.43 -35.00
C ASP A 712 -3.40 18.66 -34.10
N LYS A 713 -4.03 19.82 -34.37
CA LYS A 713 -3.81 21.03 -33.56
C LYS A 713 -4.60 21.00 -32.25
N GLU A 714 -5.65 20.19 -32.16
CA GLU A 714 -6.56 20.11 -31.01
C GLU A 714 -5.94 19.43 -29.78
N ARG A 715 -4.76 18.79 -29.94
CA ARG A 715 -3.99 18.08 -28.90
C ARG A 715 -2.88 18.93 -28.25
N LEU A 716 -2.69 20.15 -28.74
CA LEU A 716 -1.73 21.10 -28.19
C LEU A 716 -2.40 21.91 -27.07
N TYR A 717 -1.75 21.99 -25.91
CA TYR A 717 -2.17 22.81 -24.78
C TYR A 717 -1.06 23.70 -24.25
N VAL A 718 -1.47 24.76 -23.57
CA VAL A 718 -0.62 25.65 -22.77
C VAL A 718 -1.07 25.50 -21.32
N LEU A 719 -0.14 25.50 -20.38
CA LEU A 719 -0.47 25.55 -18.96
C LEU A 719 0.21 26.73 -18.27
N GLY A 720 -0.45 27.25 -17.25
CA GLY A 720 0.17 28.08 -16.23
C GLY A 720 0.03 27.38 -14.89
N SER A 721 1.09 27.36 -14.11
CA SER A 721 1.16 26.68 -12.82
C SER A 721 1.52 27.66 -11.71
N LEU A 722 0.93 27.44 -10.53
CA LEU A 722 1.37 27.96 -9.24
C LEU A 722 1.89 26.76 -8.45
N GLU A 723 3.07 26.88 -7.86
CA GLU A 723 3.85 25.75 -7.38
C GLU A 723 4.40 26.07 -5.99
N TYR A 724 3.96 25.36 -4.95
CA TYR A 724 4.53 25.48 -3.60
C TYR A 724 5.65 24.44 -3.46
N SER A 725 6.87 24.87 -3.15
CA SER A 725 8.03 23.97 -3.12
C SER A 725 8.62 23.86 -1.71
N ARG A 726 9.05 22.65 -1.36
CA ARG A 726 9.89 22.35 -0.18
C ARG A 726 11.32 22.06 -0.62
N PHE A 727 12.28 22.68 0.06
CA PHE A 727 13.71 22.60 -0.22
C PHE A 727 14.47 21.83 0.86
N ALA A 728 15.29 20.86 0.46
CA ALA A 728 16.12 20.04 1.35
C ALA A 728 17.56 19.88 0.82
N PRO A 729 18.34 20.97 0.72
CA PRO A 729 19.75 20.88 0.34
C PRO A 729 20.60 20.29 1.49
N ILE A 730 21.77 19.76 1.14
CA ILE A 730 22.75 19.23 2.09
C ILE A 730 23.55 20.41 2.67
N THR A 731 23.69 20.46 4.00
CA THR A 731 24.56 21.40 4.70
C THR A 731 25.92 20.73 4.94
N GLU A 732 27.03 21.36 4.56
CA GLU A 732 28.38 20.87 4.89
C GLU A 732 29.15 21.96 5.64
N GLY A 733 29.61 21.66 6.87
CA GLY A 733 30.37 22.58 7.75
C GLY A 733 29.49 23.38 8.73
N GLY A 734 30.10 23.97 9.76
CA GLY A 734 29.40 24.74 10.80
C GLY A 734 29.12 26.20 10.41
N GLY A 735 27.94 26.73 10.77
CA GLY A 735 27.65 28.18 10.68
C GLY A 735 26.56 28.63 9.68
N ILE A 736 25.84 27.70 9.04
CA ILE A 736 24.64 28.01 8.23
C ILE A 736 23.43 27.34 8.86
N ARG A 737 22.40 28.13 9.21
CA ARG A 737 21.10 27.62 9.68
C ARG A 737 20.03 27.98 8.67
N ILE A 738 19.32 27.00 8.13
CA ILE A 738 18.21 27.26 7.21
C ILE A 738 17.02 27.81 8.02
N THR A 739 16.54 29.00 7.66
CA THR A 739 15.47 29.72 8.35
C THR A 739 14.11 29.48 7.71
N ASP A 740 14.07 29.34 6.39
CA ASP A 740 12.87 28.98 5.65
C ASP A 740 13.18 27.97 4.53
N ARG A 741 12.38 26.92 4.45
CA ARG A 741 12.50 25.80 3.49
C ARG A 741 11.36 25.76 2.49
N HIS A 742 10.42 26.69 2.53
CA HIS A 742 9.24 26.66 1.68
C HIS A 742 8.98 28.00 1.01
N ASP A 743 8.66 27.96 -0.28
CA ASP A 743 8.26 29.19 -0.98
C ASP A 743 7.41 28.88 -2.22
N TRP A 744 6.75 29.91 -2.73
CA TRP A 744 5.88 29.87 -3.89
C TRP A 744 6.60 30.21 -5.19
N GLY A 745 6.30 29.41 -6.19
CA GLY A 745 6.82 29.46 -7.54
C GLY A 745 5.71 29.62 -8.57
N ALA A 746 6.05 30.13 -9.75
CA ALA A 746 5.13 30.25 -10.86
C ALA A 746 5.76 29.73 -12.15
N GLY A 747 4.96 28.99 -12.92
CA GLY A 747 5.42 28.30 -14.11
C GLY A 747 4.55 28.49 -15.34
N LEU A 748 5.17 28.27 -16.50
CA LEU A 748 4.52 28.22 -17.79
C LEU A 748 5.01 26.99 -18.56
N GLY A 749 4.08 26.30 -19.21
CA GLY A 749 4.37 25.10 -19.96
C GLY A 749 3.60 24.95 -21.26
N LEU A 750 4.14 24.10 -22.12
CA LEU A 750 3.58 23.70 -23.41
C LEU A 750 3.54 22.18 -23.44
N GLY A 751 2.35 21.63 -23.64
CA GLY A 751 2.17 20.19 -23.71
C GLY A 751 1.44 19.74 -24.96
N TYR A 752 1.63 18.48 -25.29
CA TYR A 752 1.00 17.84 -26.43
C TYR A 752 0.58 16.42 -26.06
N ASP A 753 -0.71 16.11 -26.24
CA ASP A 753 -1.23 14.77 -26.03
C ASP A 753 -0.83 13.87 -27.22
N LEU A 754 0.13 12.97 -27.00
CA LEU A 754 0.59 12.03 -28.02
C LEU A 754 -0.48 10.96 -28.30
N LEU A 755 -1.04 10.42 -27.21
CA LEU A 755 -2.13 9.45 -27.16
C LEU A 755 -3.18 9.98 -26.19
N ASP A 756 -4.27 9.23 -26.02
CA ASP A 756 -5.32 9.62 -25.09
C ASP A 756 -4.85 9.40 -23.64
N GLU A 757 -3.94 8.44 -23.46
CA GLU A 757 -3.31 7.99 -22.21
C GLU A 757 -1.90 8.58 -22.00
N LEU A 758 -1.33 9.30 -22.98
CA LEU A 758 0.06 9.78 -22.89
C LEU A 758 0.20 11.20 -23.43
N ALA A 759 0.70 12.09 -22.57
CA ALA A 759 1.09 13.45 -22.93
C ALA A 759 2.58 13.68 -22.72
N VAL A 760 3.15 14.59 -23.51
CA VAL A 760 4.51 15.11 -23.28
C VAL A 760 4.42 16.60 -23.06
N GLU A 761 5.15 17.07 -22.05
CA GLU A 761 5.09 18.44 -21.57
C GLU A 761 6.50 19.01 -21.40
N PHE A 762 6.67 20.26 -21.79
CA PHE A 762 7.83 21.06 -21.45
C PHE A 762 7.38 22.27 -20.63
N SER A 763 7.94 22.45 -19.44
CA SER A 763 7.63 23.57 -18.55
C SER A 763 8.89 24.27 -18.05
N TYR A 764 8.73 25.54 -17.71
CA TYR A 764 9.71 26.34 -17.00
C TYR A 764 9.01 27.04 -15.84
N ALA A 765 9.50 26.87 -14.63
CA ALA A 765 8.91 27.44 -13.42
C ALA A 765 9.99 27.96 -12.47
N THR A 766 9.71 29.11 -11.85
CA THR A 766 10.40 29.48 -10.60
C THR A 766 9.88 28.55 -9.52
N LYS A 767 10.74 28.04 -8.65
CA LYS A 767 10.36 27.14 -7.55
C LYS A 767 10.23 27.85 -6.22
N GLY A 768 10.76 29.07 -6.13
CA GLY A 768 10.83 29.87 -4.91
C GLY A 768 12.27 30.06 -4.45
N GLU A 769 12.42 30.69 -3.29
CA GLU A 769 13.68 31.02 -2.64
C GLU A 769 13.80 30.28 -1.29
N LEU A 770 14.97 29.68 -1.04
CA LEU A 770 15.34 29.17 0.28
C LEU A 770 16.08 30.27 1.04
N GLU A 771 15.70 30.54 2.28
CA GLU A 771 16.39 31.50 3.15
C GLU A 771 17.25 30.76 4.19
N ALA A 772 18.49 31.21 4.35
CA ALA A 772 19.41 30.71 5.36
C ALA A 772 20.10 31.84 6.13
N ALA A 773 20.13 31.72 7.45
CA ALA A 773 20.87 32.61 8.33
C ALA A 773 22.36 32.23 8.37
N THR A 774 23.20 33.24 8.14
CA THR A 774 24.64 33.22 8.44
C THR A 774 24.91 34.17 9.61
N ALA A 775 26.08 34.08 10.27
CA ALA A 775 26.45 34.82 11.50
C ALA A 775 26.42 36.38 11.44
N GLY A 776 25.76 36.97 10.44
CA GLY A 776 25.45 38.40 10.38
C GLY A 776 24.38 38.85 9.38
N SER A 777 23.76 37.94 8.60
CA SER A 777 22.68 38.27 7.64
C SER A 777 21.98 37.03 7.08
N ASP A 778 20.70 37.17 6.74
CA ASP A 778 19.96 36.18 5.95
C ASP A 778 20.41 36.23 4.49
N VAL A 779 20.64 35.06 3.91
CA VAL A 779 21.08 34.86 2.53
C VAL A 779 20.08 33.95 1.83
N GLY A 780 19.59 34.38 0.67
CA GLY A 780 18.63 33.64 -0.12
C GLY A 780 19.26 32.87 -1.28
N ILE A 781 18.66 31.74 -1.62
CA ILE A 781 19.00 30.90 -2.77
C ILE A 781 17.74 30.71 -3.63
N GLU A 782 17.75 31.28 -4.83
CA GLU A 782 16.67 31.14 -5.80
C GLU A 782 16.77 29.80 -6.54
N TYR A 783 15.63 29.14 -6.75
CA TYR A 783 15.50 27.88 -7.51
C TYR A 783 14.64 28.07 -8.77
N ASP A 784 15.16 27.68 -9.92
CA ASP A 784 14.48 27.70 -11.22
C ASP A 784 14.56 26.32 -11.90
N ALA A 785 13.44 25.80 -12.41
CA ALA A 785 13.42 24.49 -13.05
C ALA A 785 12.92 24.53 -14.49
N ALA A 786 13.67 23.92 -15.41
CA ALA A 786 13.21 23.57 -16.74
C ALA A 786 12.95 22.06 -16.82
N VAL A 787 11.73 21.65 -17.15
CA VAL A 787 11.30 20.25 -17.10
C VAL A 787 10.85 19.77 -18.48
N LEU A 788 11.27 18.56 -18.85
CA LEU A 788 10.67 17.79 -19.94
C LEU A 788 10.12 16.49 -19.35
N SER A 789 8.80 16.36 -19.32
CA SER A 789 8.11 15.23 -18.68
C SER A 789 7.15 14.52 -19.64
N ALA A 790 6.98 13.23 -19.40
CA ALA A 790 5.87 12.45 -19.91
C ALA A 790 4.84 12.28 -18.79
N LYS A 791 3.56 12.42 -19.12
CA LYS A 791 2.42 12.19 -18.22
C LYS A 791 1.64 11.02 -18.79
N TRP A 792 1.62 9.92 -18.05
CA TRP A 792 0.90 8.70 -18.40
C TRP A 792 -0.35 8.62 -17.54
N PHE A 793 -1.50 8.49 -18.19
CA PHE A 793 -2.81 8.31 -17.59
C PHE A 793 -3.15 6.82 -17.70
N PRO A 794 -2.94 6.02 -16.64
CA PRO A 794 -3.10 4.59 -16.73
C PRO A 794 -4.56 4.23 -16.93
N ALA A 795 -4.89 3.54 -18.03
CA ALA A 795 -6.25 3.06 -18.29
C ALA A 795 -6.67 1.90 -17.36
N ILE A 796 -5.73 1.34 -16.59
CA ILE A 796 -5.98 0.33 -15.55
C ILE A 796 -6.81 0.88 -14.38
N TRP A 797 -6.78 2.20 -14.14
CA TRP A 797 -7.60 2.82 -13.12
C TRP A 797 -9.01 3.07 -13.65
N LYS A 798 -10.00 2.59 -12.89
CA LYS A 798 -11.42 2.67 -13.23
C LYS A 798 -11.80 4.13 -13.50
N GLU A 799 -12.48 4.36 -14.62
CA GLU A 799 -12.94 5.70 -15.07
C GLU A 799 -11.85 6.71 -15.47
N ASN A 800 -10.57 6.31 -15.57
CA ASN A 800 -9.44 7.19 -15.92
C ASN A 800 -9.27 7.45 -17.44
N GLU A 801 -10.34 7.29 -18.22
CA GLU A 801 -10.35 7.51 -19.66
C GLU A 801 -10.54 9.01 -19.98
N ARG A 802 -9.42 9.73 -20.07
CA ARG A 802 -9.32 11.20 -20.23
C ARG A 802 -10.19 11.81 -21.34
N TYR A 803 -10.65 11.02 -22.31
CA TYR A 803 -11.45 11.49 -23.46
C TYR A 803 -12.69 10.64 -23.78
N ALA A 804 -13.14 9.78 -22.86
CA ALA A 804 -14.30 8.92 -23.06
C ALA A 804 -15.55 9.35 -22.25
N GLY A 805 -16.73 9.20 -22.89
CA GLY A 805 -18.02 9.51 -22.28
C GLY A 805 -18.27 11.02 -22.11
N ASP A 806 -18.76 11.39 -20.92
CA ASP A 806 -19.14 12.75 -20.52
C ASP A 806 -17.90 13.59 -20.16
N TRP A 807 -17.13 14.00 -21.16
CA TRP A 807 -16.15 15.08 -21.03
C TRP A 807 -16.85 16.42 -21.27
N PRO A 808 -16.79 17.47 -20.40
CA PRO A 808 -16.04 17.69 -19.15
C PRO A 808 -16.72 17.10 -17.88
N GLU A 809 -16.09 17.27 -16.68
CA GLU A 809 -16.55 16.82 -15.33
C GLU A 809 -16.03 15.44 -14.87
N LYS A 810 -14.76 15.12 -15.16
CA LYS A 810 -14.12 13.87 -14.68
C LYS A 810 -12.73 14.13 -14.10
N PHE A 811 -12.42 13.40 -13.03
CA PHE A 811 -11.07 13.27 -12.48
C PHE A 811 -10.28 12.24 -13.28
N ASN A 812 -9.04 12.58 -13.60
CA ASN A 812 -8.11 11.65 -14.24
C ASN A 812 -6.75 11.71 -13.55
N TRP A 813 -6.34 10.58 -13.01
CA TRP A 813 -5.07 10.37 -12.34
C TRP A 813 -3.97 10.09 -13.37
N TYR A 814 -2.77 10.59 -13.09
CA TYR A 814 -1.60 10.34 -13.91
C TYR A 814 -0.35 10.16 -13.07
N LEU A 815 0.56 9.34 -13.61
CA LEU A 815 1.95 9.29 -13.19
C LEU A 815 2.78 10.14 -14.15
N THR A 816 3.77 10.83 -13.63
CA THR A 816 4.70 11.60 -14.44
C THR A 816 6.14 11.16 -14.19
N GLY A 817 6.90 11.10 -15.28
CA GLY A 817 8.31 10.78 -15.26
C GLY A 817 9.02 11.61 -16.32
N GLY A 818 10.22 12.08 -16.02
CA GLY A 818 10.92 12.99 -16.90
C GLY A 818 12.31 13.35 -16.46
N VAL A 819 12.82 14.39 -17.10
CA VAL A 819 14.11 14.97 -16.79
C VAL A 819 13.91 16.46 -16.51
N SER A 820 14.51 16.93 -15.44
CA SER A 820 14.53 18.34 -15.07
C SER A 820 15.94 18.89 -15.17
N HIS A 821 16.05 20.20 -15.28
CA HIS A 821 17.28 20.94 -15.13
C HIS A 821 17.01 22.05 -14.11
N LEU A 822 17.65 21.95 -12.96
CA LEU A 822 17.51 22.89 -11.87
C LEU A 822 18.66 23.90 -11.95
N ASN A 823 18.34 25.18 -11.94
CA ASN A 823 19.29 26.28 -11.82
C ASN A 823 19.14 26.88 -10.43
N THR A 824 20.24 27.04 -9.73
CA THR A 824 20.30 27.69 -8.42
C THR A 824 21.22 28.89 -8.47
N SER A 825 20.86 29.96 -7.76
CA SER A 825 21.72 31.15 -7.61
C SER A 825 21.53 31.81 -6.26
N GLY A 826 22.62 32.24 -5.63
CA GLY A 826 22.63 32.87 -4.31
C GLY A 826 24.06 33.02 -3.76
N ASP A 827 24.23 33.87 -2.74
CA ASP A 827 25.55 34.21 -2.18
C ASP A 827 26.11 33.14 -1.21
N ALA A 828 25.30 32.16 -0.78
CA ALA A 828 25.68 31.06 0.13
C ALA A 828 26.06 29.73 -0.57
N LEU A 829 26.14 29.72 -1.91
CA LEU A 829 26.47 28.53 -2.71
C LEU A 829 27.98 28.45 -2.98
N SER A 830 28.63 27.34 -2.61
CA SER A 830 30.08 27.20 -2.83
C SER A 830 30.46 26.84 -4.28
N GLU A 831 29.58 26.16 -5.05
CA GLU A 831 29.74 25.89 -6.49
C GLU A 831 28.36 25.70 -7.16
N SER A 832 28.00 26.50 -8.19
CA SER A 832 26.82 26.21 -9.01
C SER A 832 27.20 25.26 -10.16
N GLU A 833 27.07 23.95 -9.95
CA GLU A 833 27.24 22.97 -11.02
C GLU A 833 25.89 22.64 -11.69
N ASN A 834 25.80 22.92 -12.99
CA ASN A 834 24.61 22.70 -13.82
C ASN A 834 24.35 21.19 -14.06
N SER A 835 23.34 20.57 -13.43
CA SER A 835 22.97 19.16 -13.63
C SER A 835 21.58 18.95 -14.24
N MET A 836 21.38 17.78 -14.89
CA MET A 836 20.04 17.27 -15.20
C MET A 836 19.64 16.28 -14.11
N ASN A 837 18.40 16.36 -13.62
CA ASN A 837 17.86 15.45 -12.61
C ASN A 837 16.76 14.55 -13.23
N ILE A 838 16.53 13.39 -12.62
CA ILE A 838 15.34 12.59 -12.90
C ILE A 838 14.21 13.19 -12.08
N MET A 839 13.07 13.42 -12.74
CA MET A 839 11.84 13.84 -12.10
C MET A 839 10.83 12.71 -12.16
N TYR A 840 10.11 12.52 -11.07
CA TYR A 840 8.93 11.67 -11.02
C TYR A 840 7.87 12.33 -10.13
N GLY A 841 6.62 11.90 -10.28
CA GLY A 841 5.51 12.46 -9.54
C GLY A 841 4.19 11.86 -9.96
N ALA A 842 3.12 12.33 -9.34
CA ALA A 842 1.77 11.95 -9.66
C ALA A 842 0.86 13.18 -9.63
N GLY A 843 -0.35 13.05 -10.15
CA GLY A 843 -1.32 14.11 -10.01
C GLY A 843 -2.68 13.74 -10.56
N VAL A 844 -3.61 14.66 -10.38
CA VAL A 844 -4.99 14.53 -10.83
C VAL A 844 -5.33 15.69 -11.75
N THR A 845 -6.15 15.43 -12.76
CA THR A 845 -6.69 16.46 -13.66
C THR A 845 -8.20 16.44 -13.63
N TYR A 846 -8.81 17.61 -13.56
CA TYR A 846 -10.26 17.79 -13.59
C TYR A 846 -10.67 18.66 -14.78
N GLY A 847 -11.55 18.14 -15.64
CA GLY A 847 -12.04 18.87 -16.80
C GLY A 847 -13.12 19.88 -16.44
N LEU A 848 -12.82 21.19 -16.52
CA LEU A 848 -13.81 22.27 -16.27
C LEU A 848 -14.68 22.54 -17.51
N THR A 849 -14.09 22.50 -18.69
CA THR A 849 -14.78 22.66 -19.98
C THR A 849 -14.09 21.82 -21.05
N PRO A 850 -14.65 21.66 -22.26
CA PRO A 850 -13.95 20.99 -23.36
C PRO A 850 -12.57 21.57 -23.71
N LYS A 851 -12.25 22.79 -23.24
CA LYS A 851 -11.01 23.51 -23.52
C LYS A 851 -10.16 23.82 -22.29
N LEU A 852 -10.67 23.58 -21.08
CA LEU A 852 -10.04 24.02 -19.84
C LEU A 852 -10.01 22.86 -18.84
N GLN A 853 -8.83 22.60 -18.26
CA GLN A 853 -8.66 21.61 -17.21
C GLN A 853 -7.94 22.26 -16.03
N LEU A 854 -8.32 21.87 -14.82
CA LEU A 854 -7.55 22.09 -13.60
C LEU A 854 -6.66 20.85 -13.36
N ARG A 855 -5.50 21.04 -12.75
CA ARG A 855 -4.58 19.95 -12.40
C ARG A 855 -3.95 20.22 -11.04
N GLY A 856 -4.03 19.24 -10.14
CA GLY A 856 -3.18 19.14 -8.96
C GLY A 856 -2.02 18.16 -9.23
N SER A 857 -0.82 18.45 -8.75
CA SER A 857 0.34 17.59 -8.90
C SER A 857 1.25 17.60 -7.69
N LEU A 858 1.91 16.46 -7.46
CA LEU A 858 3.01 16.29 -6.52
C LEU A 858 4.22 15.77 -7.31
N ASP A 859 5.25 16.59 -7.44
CA ASP A 859 6.36 16.35 -8.34
C ASP A 859 7.71 16.48 -7.58
N ARG A 860 8.49 15.39 -7.52
CA ARG A 860 9.89 15.43 -7.07
C ARG A 860 10.75 15.87 -8.24
N ILE A 861 11.16 17.13 -8.26
CA ILE A 861 11.89 17.74 -9.38
C ILE A 861 13.38 17.37 -9.34
N SER A 862 13.93 17.22 -8.13
CA SER A 862 15.31 16.79 -7.88
C SER A 862 15.41 16.13 -6.50
N GLY A 863 16.60 15.65 -6.14
CA GLY A 863 16.87 15.18 -4.78
C GLY A 863 16.56 16.21 -3.70
N ASP A 864 16.57 17.52 -4.03
CA ASP A 864 16.43 18.58 -3.02
C ASP A 864 15.10 19.33 -3.12
N VAL A 865 14.28 19.07 -4.15
CA VAL A 865 13.09 19.89 -4.46
C VAL A 865 11.87 19.00 -4.68
N LEU A 866 10.89 19.14 -3.78
CA LEU A 866 9.54 18.60 -3.92
C LEU A 866 8.57 19.75 -4.18
N THR A 867 7.69 19.61 -5.16
CA THR A 867 6.73 20.66 -5.54
C THR A 867 5.30 20.14 -5.50
N TYR A 868 4.42 20.91 -4.85
CA TYR A 868 2.96 20.81 -4.92
C TYR A 868 2.45 21.82 -5.95
N GLY A 869 1.93 21.33 -7.08
CA GLY A 869 1.54 22.16 -8.21
C GLY A 869 0.03 22.26 -8.41
N LEU A 870 -0.49 23.48 -8.57
CA LEU A 870 -1.83 23.74 -9.09
C LEU A 870 -1.71 24.40 -10.46
N SER A 871 -2.24 23.74 -11.50
CA SER A 871 -2.10 24.19 -12.89
C SER A 871 -3.44 24.37 -13.59
N LEU A 872 -3.55 25.46 -14.35
CA LEU A 872 -4.65 25.68 -15.29
C LEU A 872 -4.18 25.37 -16.72
N ILE A 873 -4.82 24.38 -17.34
CA ILE A 873 -4.48 23.89 -18.67
C ILE A 873 -5.52 24.38 -19.67
N TRP A 874 -5.05 25.00 -20.75
CA TRP A 874 -5.90 25.51 -21.81
C TRP A 874 -5.56 24.89 -23.16
N TYR A 875 -6.59 24.35 -23.83
CA TYR A 875 -6.55 23.81 -25.18
C TYR A 875 -7.10 24.83 -26.19
N PRO A 876 -6.26 25.73 -26.75
CA PRO A 876 -6.72 26.85 -27.56
C PRO A 876 -7.39 26.44 -28.88
N PHE A 877 -7.12 25.23 -29.36
CA PHE A 877 -7.60 24.75 -30.66
C PHE A 877 -8.61 23.60 -30.55
N ALA A 878 -8.93 23.10 -29.35
CA ALA A 878 -9.90 22.03 -29.19
C ALA A 878 -11.30 22.46 -29.65
N SER A 879 -12.05 21.55 -30.26
CA SER A 879 -13.45 21.78 -30.63
C SER A 879 -14.38 21.76 -29.40
N GLU A 880 -15.57 22.37 -29.51
CA GLU A 880 -16.56 22.39 -28.41
C GLU A 880 -17.22 21.01 -28.17
N ASN A 881 -17.13 20.09 -29.14
CA ASN A 881 -17.59 18.70 -29.03
C ASN A 881 -16.38 17.76 -29.17
N ARG A 882 -15.55 17.72 -28.13
CA ARG A 882 -14.30 16.94 -28.11
C ARG A 882 -14.61 15.45 -27.88
N SER A 883 -15.21 14.77 -28.88
CA SER A 883 -15.42 13.32 -28.87
C SER A 883 -14.47 12.67 -29.88
N TRP A 884 -13.42 12.00 -29.42
CA TRP A 884 -12.41 11.40 -30.31
C TRP A 884 -12.71 9.95 -30.66
N LYS A 885 -13.96 9.65 -31.06
CA LYS A 885 -14.20 8.46 -31.90
C LYS A 885 -14.02 8.86 -33.35
N ARG A 886 -13.02 8.27 -34.02
CA ARG A 886 -12.85 8.39 -35.47
C ARG A 886 -14.04 7.67 -36.12
N GLU A 887 -15.04 8.41 -36.59
CA GLU A 887 -16.13 7.82 -37.37
C GLU A 887 -15.52 7.07 -38.57
N SER A 888 -15.76 5.76 -38.64
CA SER A 888 -15.23 4.87 -39.66
C SER A 888 -15.52 5.47 -41.03
N GLN A 889 -14.48 5.88 -41.76
CA GLN A 889 -14.63 6.33 -43.15
C GLN A 889 -15.15 5.13 -43.95
N VAL A 890 -16.45 5.13 -44.24
CA VAL A 890 -17.11 4.16 -45.11
C VAL A 890 -16.39 4.19 -46.46
N ILE A 891 -15.59 3.16 -46.73
CA ILE A 891 -15.06 2.91 -48.06
C ILE A 891 -16.26 2.49 -48.91
N GLU A 892 -16.68 3.37 -49.82
CA GLU A 892 -17.81 3.15 -50.71
C GLU A 892 -17.57 1.89 -51.56
N GLU A 893 -18.28 0.81 -51.22
CA GLU A 893 -18.20 -0.47 -51.91
C GLU A 893 -18.77 -0.32 -53.34
N ALA A 894 -17.97 -0.72 -54.34
CA ALA A 894 -18.37 -0.63 -55.74
C ALA A 894 -19.47 -1.65 -56.07
N ALA A 895 -20.69 -1.14 -56.28
CA ALA A 895 -21.90 -1.89 -56.59
C ALA A 895 -21.84 -2.81 -57.83
N LEU A 896 -22.43 -4.01 -57.72
CA LEU A 896 -23.09 -4.80 -58.79
C LEU A 896 -24.12 -5.79 -58.16
N PRO A 897 -25.22 -6.19 -58.86
CA PRO A 897 -26.50 -5.50 -58.90
C PRO A 897 -27.67 -6.24 -58.20
N VAL A 898 -28.65 -5.42 -57.82
CA VAL A 898 -30.00 -5.70 -57.30
C VAL A 898 -30.78 -6.80 -58.05
N TYR A 899 -31.38 -7.72 -57.29
CA TYR A 899 -32.64 -8.40 -57.67
C TYR A 899 -33.81 -7.88 -56.81
N ALA A 900 -34.91 -7.60 -57.50
CA ALA A 900 -36.08 -6.84 -57.03
C ALA A 900 -37.02 -7.63 -56.10
N PRO A 901 -37.88 -6.93 -55.31
CA PRO A 901 -38.61 -7.49 -54.18
C PRO A 901 -39.94 -8.14 -54.57
N VAL A 902 -40.41 -9.08 -53.75
CA VAL A 902 -41.82 -9.48 -53.68
C VAL A 902 -42.28 -9.37 -52.23
N ASP A 903 -43.50 -8.89 -52.09
CA ASP A 903 -43.96 -8.00 -51.04
C ASP A 903 -45.18 -8.63 -50.32
N VAL A 904 -45.44 -8.14 -49.10
CA VAL A 904 -46.72 -8.14 -48.35
C VAL A 904 -47.11 -9.36 -47.49
N ALA A 905 -47.04 -9.21 -46.15
CA ALA A 905 -48.20 -9.02 -45.24
C ALA A 905 -47.90 -9.41 -43.78
N VAL A 906 -48.18 -8.51 -42.83
CA VAL A 906 -48.40 -8.73 -41.38
C VAL A 906 -49.83 -8.21 -41.10
N PRO A 907 -50.62 -8.57 -40.03
CA PRO A 907 -50.47 -9.50 -38.88
C PRO A 907 -51.72 -10.40 -38.62
N SER A 908 -51.69 -11.26 -37.57
CA SER A 908 -52.68 -11.28 -36.45
C SER A 908 -52.88 -12.67 -35.79
N ALA A 909 -52.49 -12.73 -34.49
CA ALA A 909 -53.07 -13.40 -33.31
C ALA A 909 -53.68 -14.83 -33.34
N GLN A 910 -53.30 -15.59 -32.31
CA GLN A 910 -53.55 -17.02 -31.99
C GLN A 910 -55.03 -17.41 -31.74
N PRO A 911 -55.41 -18.71 -31.70
CA PRO A 911 -55.23 -19.54 -30.47
C PRO A 911 -55.00 -21.08 -30.64
N VAL A 912 -54.30 -21.65 -29.64
CA VAL A 912 -54.38 -22.99 -28.97
C VAL A 912 -54.70 -24.26 -29.80
N VAL A 913 -53.90 -25.35 -29.62
CA VAL A 913 -54.33 -26.72 -29.23
C VAL A 913 -53.22 -27.79 -29.41
N VAL A 914 -52.87 -28.42 -28.28
CA VAL A 914 -52.57 -29.84 -27.99
C VAL A 914 -51.23 -30.50 -28.40
N ILE A 915 -50.66 -31.15 -27.39
CA ILE A 915 -49.44 -31.96 -27.25
C ILE A 915 -49.59 -33.33 -27.93
N GLU A 916 -48.54 -33.84 -28.56
CA GLU A 916 -47.99 -35.23 -28.43
C GLU A 916 -46.63 -35.35 -29.18
N PRO A 917 -45.75 -36.29 -28.77
CA PRO A 917 -44.32 -36.06 -28.57
C PRO A 917 -43.45 -36.40 -29.78
N THR A 918 -42.31 -35.74 -29.95
CA THR A 918 -41.24 -36.24 -30.82
C THR A 918 -39.86 -35.70 -30.44
N ALA A 919 -38.96 -36.66 -30.14
CA ALA A 919 -37.51 -36.68 -30.27
C ALA A 919 -36.68 -35.53 -29.67
N ALA A 920 -35.81 -35.93 -28.73
CA ALA A 920 -34.61 -35.22 -28.33
C ALA A 920 -33.91 -34.64 -29.57
N GLY A 921 -33.84 -33.31 -29.60
CA GLY A 921 -32.93 -32.59 -30.48
C GLY A 921 -31.51 -32.87 -30.01
N LYS A 922 -30.63 -33.13 -30.96
CA LYS A 922 -29.19 -33.19 -30.77
C LYS A 922 -28.72 -31.92 -30.07
N GLU A 923 -27.89 -32.06 -29.04
CA GLU A 923 -27.01 -30.98 -28.57
C GLU A 923 -26.17 -30.50 -29.75
N GLU A 924 -26.17 -29.18 -29.98
CA GLU A 924 -25.26 -28.55 -30.91
C GLU A 924 -23.88 -28.51 -30.22
N VAL A 925 -22.98 -29.38 -30.66
CA VAL A 925 -21.55 -29.34 -30.31
C VAL A 925 -21.00 -27.96 -30.66
N CYS A 926 -20.47 -27.25 -29.66
CA CYS A 926 -19.73 -26.00 -29.84
C CYS A 926 -18.48 -26.32 -30.68
N GLN A 927 -18.42 -25.89 -31.94
CA GLN A 927 -17.23 -26.08 -32.77
C GLN A 927 -16.44 -24.77 -32.84
N VAL A 928 -15.52 -24.58 -31.89
CA VAL A 928 -14.49 -23.53 -31.93
C VAL A 928 -13.27 -24.07 -32.71
N GLU A 929 -12.56 -23.23 -33.45
CA GLU A 929 -11.30 -23.64 -34.10
C GLU A 929 -10.22 -23.86 -33.01
N ARG A 930 -9.60 -25.05 -32.97
CA ARG A 930 -8.66 -25.50 -31.91
C ARG A 930 -7.47 -24.55 -31.64
N SER A 931 -7.11 -23.68 -32.58
CA SER A 931 -6.13 -22.60 -32.35
C SER A 931 -6.54 -21.36 -33.13
N ARG A 932 -6.56 -20.20 -32.48
CA ARG A 932 -6.94 -18.93 -33.13
C ARG A 932 -5.81 -17.91 -33.26
N ALA A 933 -4.76 -17.94 -32.43
CA ALA A 933 -3.63 -17.02 -32.60
C ALA A 933 -2.37 -17.49 -31.88
N ASP A 934 -1.23 -17.41 -32.59
CA ASP A 934 0.10 -17.38 -31.97
C ASP A 934 0.38 -15.93 -31.57
N VAL A 935 0.36 -15.64 -30.28
CA VAL A 935 0.65 -14.31 -29.74
C VAL A 935 2.16 -14.09 -29.74
N LEU A 936 2.67 -13.16 -30.54
CA LEU A 936 4.11 -12.93 -30.66
C LEU A 936 4.62 -11.82 -29.74
N PHE A 937 5.76 -12.08 -29.10
CA PHE A 937 6.41 -11.16 -28.17
C PHE A 937 7.71 -10.59 -28.74
N ALA A 938 8.09 -9.41 -28.23
CA ALA A 938 9.39 -8.81 -28.52
C ALA A 938 10.54 -9.61 -27.85
N TYR A 939 11.79 -9.38 -28.31
CA TYR A 939 12.97 -10.02 -27.72
C TYR A 939 13.08 -9.61 -26.24
N ASP A 940 13.40 -10.57 -25.36
CA ASP A 940 13.62 -10.32 -23.91
C ASP A 940 12.47 -9.56 -23.23
N SER A 941 11.23 -9.82 -23.66
CA SER A 941 10.04 -9.10 -23.18
C SER A 941 8.85 -10.06 -23.04
N SER A 942 8.15 -9.97 -21.91
CA SER A 942 6.85 -10.60 -21.65
C SER A 942 5.67 -9.71 -22.01
N ARG A 943 5.89 -8.45 -22.38
CA ARG A 943 4.82 -7.50 -22.68
C ARG A 943 4.00 -7.86 -23.92
N LEU A 944 2.69 -8.01 -23.74
CA LEU A 944 1.71 -8.27 -24.80
C LEU A 944 1.59 -7.09 -25.78
N SER A 945 1.52 -7.40 -27.08
CA SER A 945 1.37 -6.40 -28.15
C SER A 945 -0.10 -6.20 -28.50
N SER A 946 -0.55 -4.95 -28.55
CA SER A 946 -1.96 -4.58 -28.81
C SER A 946 -2.49 -4.99 -30.21
N GLU A 947 -1.63 -5.59 -31.04
CA GLU A 947 -2.04 -6.16 -32.34
C GLU A 947 -2.76 -7.51 -32.18
N PHE A 948 -2.67 -8.14 -31.00
CA PHE A 948 -3.33 -9.41 -30.68
C PHE A 948 -4.63 -9.26 -29.88
N ASP A 949 -4.95 -8.05 -29.40
CA ASP A 949 -6.15 -7.73 -28.63
C ASP A 949 -7.44 -8.23 -29.31
N GLU A 950 -7.64 -7.93 -30.60
CA GLU A 950 -8.82 -8.39 -31.35
C GLU A 950 -8.91 -9.92 -31.41
N SER A 951 -7.78 -10.64 -31.40
CA SER A 951 -7.76 -12.10 -31.42
C SER A 951 -8.03 -12.71 -30.05
N LEU A 952 -7.58 -12.05 -28.96
CA LEU A 952 -7.78 -12.47 -27.58
C LEU A 952 -9.18 -12.11 -27.06
N ASP A 953 -9.74 -10.97 -27.46
CA ASP A 953 -11.14 -10.63 -27.16
C ASP A 953 -12.09 -11.63 -27.83
N MET A 954 -11.80 -12.04 -29.07
CA MET A 954 -12.54 -13.12 -29.74
C MET A 954 -12.36 -14.48 -29.05
N ALA A 955 -11.21 -14.73 -28.40
CA ALA A 955 -10.96 -15.94 -27.61
C ALA A 955 -11.82 -15.97 -26.34
N ALA A 956 -11.90 -14.85 -25.63
CA ALA A 956 -12.75 -14.69 -24.46
C ALA A 956 -14.25 -14.79 -24.84
N GLU A 957 -14.68 -14.17 -25.95
CA GLU A 957 -16.05 -14.32 -26.46
C GLU A 957 -16.40 -15.77 -26.80
N ASP A 958 -15.48 -16.52 -27.42
CA ASP A 958 -15.68 -17.93 -27.72
C ASP A 958 -15.81 -18.76 -26.41
N PHE A 959 -15.00 -18.47 -25.40
CA PHE A 959 -15.10 -19.10 -24.07
C PHE A 959 -16.51 -18.97 -23.47
N PHE A 960 -17.06 -17.76 -23.40
CA PHE A 960 -18.42 -17.57 -22.86
C PHE A 960 -19.52 -18.13 -23.74
N SER A 961 -19.22 -18.43 -25.01
CA SER A 961 -20.17 -19.07 -25.92
C SER A 961 -20.24 -20.60 -25.75
N CYS A 962 -19.26 -21.20 -25.06
CA CYS A 962 -19.15 -22.64 -24.84
C CYS A 962 -18.91 -22.96 -23.35
N PRO A 963 -19.90 -23.48 -22.59
CA PRO A 963 -19.79 -23.65 -21.13
C PRO A 963 -18.70 -24.63 -20.66
N ASP A 964 -18.28 -25.58 -21.49
CA ASP A 964 -17.33 -26.65 -21.14
C ASP A 964 -15.92 -26.43 -21.72
N LEU A 965 -15.54 -25.19 -22.04
CA LEU A 965 -14.26 -24.88 -22.69
C LEU A 965 -13.17 -24.56 -21.66
N GLU A 966 -11.96 -25.10 -21.84
CA GLU A 966 -10.75 -24.64 -21.13
C GLU A 966 -9.78 -23.97 -22.12
N ILE A 967 -8.95 -23.05 -21.61
CA ILE A 967 -7.95 -22.34 -22.40
C ILE A 967 -6.55 -22.72 -21.92
N THR A 968 -5.75 -23.34 -22.79
CA THR A 968 -4.36 -23.68 -22.49
C THR A 968 -3.41 -22.73 -23.22
N LEU A 969 -2.50 -22.12 -22.47
CA LEU A 969 -1.53 -21.13 -22.92
C LEU A 969 -0.13 -21.72 -22.86
N ILE A 970 0.47 -21.96 -24.03
CA ILE A 970 1.83 -22.52 -24.11
C ILE A 970 2.83 -21.44 -24.49
N GLY A 971 3.66 -21.02 -23.53
CA GLY A 971 4.68 -19.99 -23.70
C GLY A 971 6.01 -20.52 -24.24
N TYR A 972 6.53 -19.85 -25.26
CA TYR A 972 7.84 -20.12 -25.87
C TYR A 972 8.74 -18.87 -25.91
N THR A 973 10.05 -19.11 -26.01
CA THR A 973 11.07 -18.08 -26.14
C THR A 973 12.05 -18.33 -27.28
N ASP A 974 12.83 -17.29 -27.57
CA ASP A 974 13.90 -17.38 -28.54
C ASP A 974 15.14 -18.07 -27.96
N SER A 975 16.13 -18.34 -28.83
CA SER A 975 17.33 -19.08 -28.42
C SER A 975 18.42 -18.23 -27.74
N ARG A 976 18.07 -17.08 -27.13
CA ARG A 976 19.02 -16.19 -26.44
C ARG A 976 18.90 -16.33 -24.93
N GLY A 977 20.03 -16.37 -24.24
CA GLY A 977 20.08 -16.56 -22.78
C GLY A 977 20.27 -18.03 -22.36
N SER A 978 20.24 -18.29 -21.06
CA SER A 978 20.30 -19.64 -20.47
C SER A 978 18.96 -20.37 -20.64
N LYS A 979 18.93 -21.69 -20.36
CA LYS A 979 17.69 -22.49 -20.39
C LYS A 979 16.69 -21.97 -19.33
N ARG A 980 17.15 -21.83 -18.08
CA ARG A 980 16.39 -21.22 -16.96
C ARG A 980 15.82 -19.82 -17.28
N TYR A 981 16.62 -18.91 -17.83
CA TYR A 981 16.14 -17.57 -18.23
C TYR A 981 15.04 -17.63 -19.30
N ASN A 982 15.14 -18.58 -20.23
CA ASN A 982 14.15 -18.78 -21.27
C ASN A 982 12.86 -19.43 -20.75
N GLU A 983 12.94 -20.32 -19.77
CA GLU A 983 11.76 -20.93 -19.14
C GLU A 983 10.98 -19.91 -18.31
N ALA A 984 11.68 -19.12 -17.49
CA ALA A 984 11.06 -18.02 -16.73
C ALA A 984 10.41 -16.97 -17.65
N LEU A 985 11.08 -16.59 -18.75
CA LEU A 985 10.54 -15.62 -19.70
C LEU A 985 9.37 -16.19 -20.53
N ALA A 986 9.31 -17.50 -20.78
CA ALA A 986 8.17 -18.16 -21.43
C ALA A 986 6.93 -18.15 -20.52
N LEU A 987 7.12 -18.43 -19.22
CA LEU A 987 6.03 -18.39 -18.24
C LEU A 987 5.46 -16.98 -18.11
N LYS A 988 6.32 -15.98 -17.91
CA LYS A 988 5.92 -14.56 -17.83
C LYS A 988 5.13 -14.07 -19.05
N ARG A 989 5.38 -14.67 -20.24
CA ARG A 989 4.60 -14.39 -21.46
C ARG A 989 3.23 -15.04 -21.43
N ALA A 990 3.14 -16.30 -21.00
CA ALA A 990 1.87 -17.00 -20.85
C ALA A 990 0.97 -16.29 -19.82
N GLU A 991 1.54 -15.84 -18.70
CA GLU A 991 0.86 -15.02 -17.69
C GLU A 991 0.34 -13.70 -18.26
N SER A 992 1.13 -13.02 -19.07
CA SER A 992 0.69 -11.77 -19.71
C SER A 992 -0.52 -11.97 -20.63
N VAL A 993 -0.71 -13.18 -21.17
CA VAL A 993 -1.90 -13.54 -21.95
C VAL A 993 -3.04 -14.03 -21.06
N ALA A 994 -2.74 -14.77 -19.99
CA ALA A 994 -3.72 -15.22 -19.00
C ALA A 994 -4.40 -14.02 -18.33
N GLN A 995 -3.61 -13.05 -17.87
CA GLN A 995 -4.09 -11.81 -17.25
C GLN A 995 -5.01 -11.04 -18.19
N TYR A 996 -4.65 -10.96 -19.48
CA TYR A 996 -5.51 -10.35 -20.49
C TYR A 996 -6.87 -11.05 -20.61
N LEU A 997 -6.91 -12.39 -20.58
CA LEU A 997 -8.15 -13.17 -20.65
C LEU A 997 -8.98 -13.06 -19.35
N MET A 998 -8.32 -13.03 -18.18
CA MET A 998 -8.97 -12.85 -16.88
C MET A 998 -9.65 -11.48 -16.78
N GLU A 999 -9.03 -10.42 -17.30
CA GLU A 999 -9.66 -9.09 -17.39
C GLU A 999 -10.94 -9.09 -18.25
N ARG A 1000 -11.11 -10.05 -19.16
CA ARG A 1000 -12.34 -10.23 -19.97
C ARG A 1000 -13.33 -11.19 -19.31
N GLY A 1001 -13.04 -11.63 -18.09
CA GLY A 1001 -13.91 -12.42 -17.21
C GLY A 1001 -13.72 -13.94 -17.30
N VAL A 1002 -12.68 -14.42 -17.98
CA VAL A 1002 -12.35 -15.86 -17.96
C VAL A 1002 -11.77 -16.18 -16.57
N PRO A 1003 -12.37 -17.08 -15.77
CA PRO A 1003 -11.87 -17.37 -14.43
C PRO A 1003 -10.50 -18.07 -14.48
N SER A 1004 -9.64 -17.77 -13.50
CA SER A 1004 -8.25 -18.26 -13.43
C SER A 1004 -8.16 -19.79 -13.47
N ASN A 1005 -9.06 -20.47 -12.75
CA ASN A 1005 -9.17 -21.93 -12.71
C ASN A 1005 -9.58 -22.59 -14.04
N ARG A 1006 -9.85 -21.82 -15.09
CA ARG A 1006 -10.15 -22.32 -16.46
C ARG A 1006 -9.07 -21.93 -17.48
N ILE A 1007 -7.92 -21.43 -17.00
CA ILE A 1007 -6.76 -21.07 -17.81
C ILE A 1007 -5.54 -21.86 -17.32
N VAL A 1008 -5.03 -22.76 -18.17
CA VAL A 1008 -3.81 -23.53 -17.88
C VAL A 1008 -2.61 -22.86 -18.52
N LYS A 1009 -1.56 -22.57 -17.74
CA LYS A 1009 -0.31 -21.93 -18.21
C LYS A 1009 0.79 -22.97 -18.30
N ILE A 1010 1.43 -23.12 -19.46
CA ILE A 1010 2.55 -24.06 -19.67
C ILE A 1010 3.76 -23.29 -20.21
N SER A 1011 4.91 -23.41 -19.55
CA SER A 1011 6.19 -22.91 -20.07
C SER A 1011 6.95 -24.01 -20.81
N ARG A 1012 7.34 -23.77 -22.07
CA ARG A 1012 8.19 -24.68 -22.84
C ARG A 1012 9.56 -24.10 -23.19
N GLY A 1013 9.89 -22.92 -22.65
CA GLY A 1013 11.14 -22.22 -22.92
C GLY A 1013 11.44 -22.15 -24.43
N VAL A 1014 12.59 -22.67 -24.85
CA VAL A 1014 13.00 -22.62 -26.28
C VAL A 1014 12.24 -23.66 -27.12
N ASP A 1015 11.49 -23.20 -28.11
CA ASP A 1015 10.78 -24.07 -29.05
C ASP A 1015 11.73 -25.02 -29.83
N ALA A 1016 11.56 -26.34 -29.60
CA ALA A 1016 12.35 -27.42 -30.21
C ALA A 1016 12.02 -27.70 -31.69
N SER A 1017 10.98 -27.06 -32.24
CA SER A 1017 10.50 -27.23 -33.62
C SER A 1017 11.54 -26.79 -34.66
N ARG A 1018 12.15 -27.77 -35.35
CA ARG A 1018 13.16 -27.50 -36.40
C ARG A 1018 12.54 -26.83 -37.63
N GLY A 1019 12.72 -25.51 -37.75
CA GLY A 1019 12.52 -24.80 -39.03
C GLY A 1019 11.86 -23.43 -38.96
N LEU A 1020 11.34 -23.02 -37.79
CA LEU A 1020 10.77 -21.69 -37.57
C LEU A 1020 11.88 -20.62 -37.46
N SER A 1021 11.57 -19.39 -37.88
CA SER A 1021 12.49 -18.26 -37.74
C SER A 1021 12.58 -17.79 -36.29
N GLU A 1022 13.70 -17.18 -35.88
CA GLU A 1022 13.88 -16.72 -34.48
C GLU A 1022 12.79 -15.73 -34.02
N ASP A 1023 12.18 -15.00 -34.95
CA ASP A 1023 11.08 -14.10 -34.61
C ASP A 1023 9.78 -14.84 -34.27
N GLU A 1024 9.56 -16.03 -34.85
CA GLU A 1024 8.37 -16.88 -34.66
C GLU A 1024 8.46 -17.80 -33.44
N LYS A 1025 9.64 -17.91 -32.81
CA LYS A 1025 9.84 -18.72 -31.60
C LYS A 1025 9.39 -18.03 -30.31
N ARG A 1026 9.20 -16.71 -30.33
CA ARG A 1026 8.76 -15.91 -29.17
C ARG A 1026 7.24 -15.80 -29.16
N ARG A 1027 6.56 -16.92 -28.96
CA ARG A 1027 5.10 -16.96 -29.05
C ARG A 1027 4.45 -17.59 -27.84
N VAL A 1028 3.22 -17.21 -27.57
CA VAL A 1028 2.28 -17.98 -26.75
C VAL A 1028 1.23 -18.57 -27.69
N GLU A 1029 1.06 -19.88 -27.64
CA GLU A 1029 0.02 -20.58 -28.40
C GLU A 1029 -1.23 -20.73 -27.53
N LEU A 1030 -2.39 -20.32 -28.05
CA LEU A 1030 -3.70 -20.53 -27.44
C LEU A 1030 -4.37 -21.78 -27.99
N TYR A 1031 -4.71 -22.71 -27.11
CA TYR A 1031 -5.50 -23.90 -27.41
C TYR A 1031 -6.83 -23.88 -26.66
N PHE A 1032 -7.89 -24.32 -27.34
CA PHE A 1032 -9.22 -24.47 -26.75
C PHE A 1032 -9.63 -25.94 -26.77
N GLY A 1033 -9.98 -26.49 -25.61
CA GLY A 1033 -10.53 -27.84 -25.49
C GLY A 1033 -10.30 -28.47 -24.13
N ASP A 1034 -11.09 -29.51 -23.85
CA ASP A 1034 -10.82 -30.52 -22.82
C ASP A 1034 -9.63 -31.37 -23.32
N HIS A 1035 -8.64 -31.67 -22.46
CA HIS A 1035 -7.33 -32.23 -22.83
C HIS A 1035 -7.37 -33.69 -23.35
N SER A 1036 -8.55 -34.20 -23.75
CA SER A 1036 -8.81 -35.58 -24.18
C SER A 1036 -8.61 -35.89 -25.69
N GLU A 1037 -7.98 -35.02 -26.52
CA GLU A 1037 -7.81 -35.26 -27.98
C GLU A 1037 -6.45 -34.92 -28.63
#